data_AF-A0A820AM00-F1
#
_entry.id   AF-A0A820AM00-F1
#
_cell.length_a   1.000
_cell.length_b   1.000
_cell.length_c   1.000
_cell.angle_alpha   90.00
_cell.angle_beta   90.00
_cell.angle_gamma   90.00
#
_symmetry.space_group_name_H-M   'P 1'
#
loop_
_entity.id
_entity.type
_entity.pdbx_description
1 polymer ?
#
loop_
_entity_poly.entity_id
_entity_poly.type
_entity_poly.pdbx_seq_one_letter_code
_entity_poly.pdbx_strand_id
1 'polypeptide(L)'
;PIIGYAEEELLSLSDACQPLINIVDDILKYVKIALDNTSTEPPNKLTKDEAASIHMYTMEWEDGHKSLYTILNYTLRMGDRDGLKPWYKYLKLFLTALVKLPCAPPQTVWRGVRRNITEEFPPGAQITWWSFSSCTTSLNVLESDLYLGNVGERTLFSIELINGRTIKDYSYFDTEDEILMLPGTYMEVQSQFTPAPDLHIIHLKQMVPKDILLETPFQGACLYPKPKRHWYLRKRVVFSVTIALILIIIGSVLGSRTWNHSPALLFSNNTKIISNYSLTDILHTLKFGQNYSSIITGTTNGTIYGTNIYAEGSDYGTAAVHAGILRNGETKNITIIVLPGRTLYTASTQNGISSYSYGSWSRSYSFENVTFESNVTPLNFADYNGNIGDSLYLSVTGAMNGRIYGTNIYTDDSDLATAAIHAGVLHNGETKNITIKILSGRSSYAASVQNDISSLSYGLWKRSYSFENITLPTNITPVDLADYNGKIGDIICYLLRGTVDGYIYGTNIYADFSNLASSAVHAGVLHIGETKNISIKILPGQSLYESSIQNGLSSLSYGHWTRSFSFKNVKIISNIAPVNLANYDGKIGDIISFKLTGAIYGYIYGTNIYTDDSNLATTAVHAGILHVDETKNITIKILPGQSSYDASTHNNVTSYSYGSWTRSYTFM
;
A
#
# COMPACT_ATOMS: atom_id res chain seq x y z
N PRO A 1 12.71 -32.04 19.00
CA PRO A 1 11.57 -31.58 18.15
C PRO A 1 10.25 -31.67 18.95
N ILE A 2 9.17 -31.06 18.50
CA ILE A 2 7.83 -31.10 19.11
C ILE A 2 6.99 -32.07 18.28
N ILE A 3 6.93 -33.32 18.74
CA ILE A 3 6.34 -34.48 18.04
C ILE A 3 5.51 -35.31 19.02
N GLY A 4 4.64 -36.18 18.50
CA GLY A 4 3.84 -37.11 19.30
C GLY A 4 2.53 -36.52 19.83
N TYR A 5 2.45 -35.20 20.01
CA TYR A 5 1.18 -34.53 20.34
C TYR A 5 0.12 -34.70 19.23
N ALA A 6 0.56 -34.93 17.97
CA ALA A 6 -0.32 -35.15 16.84
C ALA A 6 -1.12 -36.47 16.94
N GLU A 7 -0.64 -37.44 17.72
CA GLU A 7 -1.31 -38.72 17.95
C GLU A 7 -2.42 -38.64 19.01
N GLU A 8 -2.49 -37.53 19.77
CA GLU A 8 -3.59 -37.30 20.70
C GLU A 8 -4.92 -37.14 19.94
N GLU A 9 -6.01 -37.56 20.57
CA GLU A 9 -7.36 -37.30 20.10
C GLU A 9 -7.66 -35.78 20.13
N LEU A 10 -8.44 -35.31 19.16
CA LEU A 10 -8.92 -33.92 19.18
C LEU A 10 -10.07 -33.82 20.17
N LEU A 11 -9.83 -33.13 21.30
CA LEU A 11 -10.76 -33.05 22.44
C LEU A 11 -11.39 -31.65 22.57
N SER A 12 -12.42 -31.54 23.43
CA SER A 12 -12.93 -30.24 23.89
C SER A 12 -11.86 -29.44 24.64
N LEU A 13 -12.01 -28.12 24.74
CA LEU A 13 -11.05 -27.29 25.47
C LEU A 13 -10.93 -27.70 26.93
N SER A 14 -12.06 -28.06 27.56
CA SER A 14 -12.11 -28.56 28.94
C SER A 14 -11.29 -29.84 29.11
N ASP A 15 -11.51 -30.84 28.25
CA ASP A 15 -10.83 -32.14 28.35
C ASP A 15 -9.34 -32.03 27.98
N ALA A 16 -9.02 -31.17 27.01
CA ALA A 16 -7.65 -30.90 26.60
C ALA A 16 -6.81 -30.26 27.71
N CYS A 17 -7.44 -29.51 28.62
CA CYS A 17 -6.78 -28.84 29.74
C CYS A 17 -6.75 -29.66 31.04
N GLN A 18 -7.42 -30.81 31.12
CA GLN A 18 -7.42 -31.65 32.33
C GLN A 18 -6.02 -32.01 32.85
N PRO A 19 -5.04 -32.39 32.00
CA PRO A 19 -3.68 -32.69 32.49
C PRO A 19 -2.93 -31.47 33.04
N LEU A 20 -3.42 -30.24 32.80
CA LEU A 20 -2.77 -29.00 33.16
C LEU A 20 -3.22 -28.43 34.50
N ILE A 21 -4.20 -29.04 35.18
CA ILE A 21 -4.78 -28.53 36.44
C ILE A 21 -3.73 -28.32 37.54
N ASN A 22 -2.71 -29.19 37.60
CA ASN A 22 -1.63 -29.09 38.59
C ASN A 22 -0.41 -28.31 38.08
N ILE A 23 -0.50 -27.72 36.88
CA ILE A 23 0.60 -27.03 36.20
C ILE A 23 0.26 -25.54 35.99
N VAL A 24 -1.00 -25.24 35.68
CA VAL A 24 -1.51 -23.90 35.39
C VAL A 24 -2.61 -23.58 36.38
N ASP A 25 -2.38 -22.57 37.21
CA ASP A 25 -3.33 -22.12 38.22
C ASP A 25 -4.66 -21.73 37.59
N ASP A 26 -5.76 -22.14 38.23
CA ASP A 26 -7.14 -21.83 37.84
C ASP A 26 -7.51 -22.15 36.39
N ILE A 27 -6.81 -23.09 35.73
CA ILE A 27 -7.00 -23.35 34.29
C ILE A 27 -8.48 -23.60 33.91
N LEU A 28 -9.24 -24.32 34.72
CA LEU A 28 -10.65 -24.61 34.44
C LEU A 28 -11.56 -23.36 34.51
N LYS A 29 -11.24 -22.38 35.38
CA LYS A 29 -11.93 -21.07 35.43
C LYS A 29 -11.71 -20.34 34.11
N TYR A 30 -10.48 -20.28 33.63
CA TYR A 30 -10.15 -19.58 32.39
C TYR A 30 -10.60 -20.30 31.13
N VAL A 31 -10.67 -21.64 31.13
CA VAL A 31 -11.36 -22.41 30.07
C VAL A 31 -12.80 -21.95 29.94
N LYS A 32 -13.53 -21.81 31.06
CA LYS A 32 -14.91 -21.33 31.04
C LYS A 32 -15.02 -19.91 30.50
N ILE A 33 -14.17 -19.00 30.98
CA ILE A 33 -14.14 -17.60 30.51
C ILE A 33 -13.89 -17.54 29.00
N ALA A 34 -12.92 -18.32 28.49
CA ALA A 34 -12.62 -18.33 27.06
C ALA A 34 -13.78 -18.89 26.23
N LEU A 35 -14.44 -19.95 26.68
CA LEU A 35 -15.63 -20.50 26.01
C LEU A 35 -16.81 -19.52 26.04
N ASP A 36 -17.04 -18.83 27.15
CA ASP A 36 -18.16 -17.89 27.29
C ASP A 36 -17.96 -16.65 26.38
N ASN A 37 -16.71 -16.22 26.16
CA ASN A 37 -16.37 -15.09 25.30
C ASN A 37 -16.12 -15.46 23.82
N THR A 38 -16.21 -16.75 23.45
CA THR A 38 -16.04 -17.19 22.07
C THR A 38 -17.39 -17.41 21.38
N SER A 39 -17.54 -16.88 20.16
CA SER A 39 -18.71 -17.09 19.31
C SER A 39 -19.05 -18.58 19.11
N THR A 40 -20.34 -18.90 19.03
CA THR A 40 -20.80 -20.26 18.70
C THR A 40 -20.50 -20.65 17.25
N GLU A 41 -20.35 -19.66 16.36
CA GLU A 41 -19.95 -19.85 14.97
C GLU A 41 -18.71 -19.00 14.66
N PRO A 42 -17.50 -19.45 15.04
CA PRO A 42 -16.28 -18.71 14.78
C PRO A 42 -15.95 -18.66 13.27
N PRO A 43 -15.23 -17.62 12.81
CA PRO A 43 -14.81 -17.52 11.42
C PRO A 43 -13.83 -18.65 11.04
N ASN A 44 -13.49 -18.73 9.75
CA ASN A 44 -12.51 -19.69 9.19
C ASN A 44 -12.79 -21.17 9.48
N LYS A 45 -14.04 -21.55 9.78
CA LYS A 45 -14.47 -22.93 10.04
C LYS A 45 -13.77 -23.57 11.25
N LEU A 46 -13.36 -22.75 12.22
CA LEU A 46 -12.93 -23.27 13.51
C LEU A 46 -14.15 -23.72 14.32
N THR A 47 -13.98 -24.78 15.12
CA THR A 47 -14.96 -25.09 16.16
C THR A 47 -14.87 -24.07 17.29
N LYS A 48 -15.90 -24.01 18.15
CA LYS A 48 -15.89 -23.14 19.33
C LYS A 48 -14.69 -23.44 20.24
N ASP A 49 -14.40 -24.70 20.52
CA ASP A 49 -13.24 -25.11 21.33
C ASP A 49 -11.90 -24.74 20.68
N GLU A 50 -11.77 -24.85 19.36
CA GLU A 50 -10.58 -24.44 18.62
C GLU A 50 -10.34 -22.93 18.73
N ALA A 51 -11.37 -22.13 18.49
CA ALA A 51 -11.30 -20.68 18.63
C ALA A 51 -11.03 -20.25 20.09
N ALA A 52 -11.73 -20.86 21.05
CA ALA A 52 -11.53 -20.58 22.47
C ALA A 52 -10.13 -20.97 22.96
N SER A 53 -9.50 -21.99 22.37
CA SER A 53 -8.11 -22.34 22.67
C SER A 53 -7.12 -21.23 22.30
N ILE A 54 -7.39 -20.49 21.20
CA ILE A 54 -6.60 -19.33 20.76
C ILE A 54 -6.88 -18.14 21.66
N HIS A 55 -8.15 -17.88 21.96
CA HIS A 55 -8.55 -16.80 22.85
C HIS A 55 -7.90 -16.95 24.24
N MET A 56 -7.98 -18.14 24.84
CA MET A 56 -7.35 -18.42 26.14
C MET A 56 -5.83 -18.30 26.11
N TYR A 57 -5.19 -18.63 24.99
CA TYR A 57 -3.75 -18.47 24.84
C TYR A 57 -3.33 -16.99 24.98
N THR A 58 -4.14 -16.06 24.49
CA THR A 58 -3.86 -14.62 24.53
C THR A 58 -4.30 -13.91 25.81
N MET A 59 -4.96 -14.61 26.73
CA MET A 59 -5.46 -14.04 27.98
C MET A 59 -4.35 -13.87 29.03
N GLU A 60 -4.39 -12.76 29.77
CA GLU A 60 -3.58 -12.54 30.98
C GLU A 60 -4.38 -12.93 32.23
N TRP A 61 -3.71 -13.49 33.24
CA TRP A 61 -4.39 -13.92 34.48
C TRP A 61 -4.45 -12.72 35.45
N GLU A 62 -5.62 -12.45 36.01
CA GLU A 62 -5.87 -11.26 36.84
C GLU A 62 -5.23 -11.33 38.23
N ASP A 63 -4.98 -12.54 38.75
CA ASP A 63 -4.63 -12.79 40.15
C ASP A 63 -3.10 -12.85 40.40
N GLY A 64 -2.28 -12.34 39.46
CA GLY A 64 -0.81 -12.34 39.56
C GLY A 64 -0.15 -13.71 39.34
N HIS A 65 -0.95 -14.76 39.12
CA HIS A 65 -0.49 -16.06 38.67
C HIS A 65 0.02 -16.01 37.22
N LYS A 66 0.93 -16.92 36.87
CA LYS A 66 1.44 -17.00 35.49
C LYS A 66 0.34 -17.56 34.58
N SER A 67 -0.01 -16.79 33.55
CA SER A 67 -0.94 -17.17 32.49
C SER A 67 -0.49 -18.41 31.71
N LEU A 68 -1.44 -19.04 31.01
CA LEU A 68 -1.19 -20.26 30.24
C LEU A 68 -0.05 -20.12 29.22
N TYR A 69 -0.02 -19.02 28.45
CA TYR A 69 1.04 -18.81 27.46
C TYR A 69 2.41 -18.64 28.10
N THR A 70 2.47 -18.03 29.29
CA THR A 70 3.71 -17.82 30.03
C THR A 70 4.35 -19.16 30.40
N ILE A 71 3.56 -20.07 30.97
CA ILE A 71 4.03 -21.39 31.43
C ILE A 71 4.34 -22.32 30.24
N LEU A 72 3.46 -22.33 29.21
CA LEU A 72 3.69 -23.14 28.01
C LEU A 72 4.98 -22.72 27.29
N ASN A 73 5.16 -21.42 27.05
CA ASN A 73 6.35 -20.92 26.36
C ASN A 73 7.63 -21.14 27.18
N TYR A 74 7.56 -21.11 28.51
CA TYR A 74 8.68 -21.51 29.36
C TYR A 74 9.04 -22.99 29.16
N THR A 75 8.04 -23.87 29.23
CA THR A 75 8.22 -25.33 29.02
C THR A 75 8.85 -25.63 27.66
N LEU A 76 8.38 -24.96 26.61
CA LEU A 76 8.92 -25.12 25.25
C LEU A 76 10.40 -24.73 25.14
N ARG A 77 10.81 -23.62 25.80
CA ARG A 77 12.19 -23.12 25.77
C ARG A 77 13.18 -23.99 26.54
N MET A 78 12.75 -24.65 27.62
CA MET A 78 13.63 -25.48 28.44
C MET A 78 14.20 -26.70 27.71
N GLY A 79 13.65 -27.07 26.54
CA GLY A 79 14.17 -28.19 25.77
C GLY A 79 13.72 -29.57 26.30
N ASP A 80 13.22 -29.64 27.54
CA ASP A 80 12.65 -30.86 28.12
C ASP A 80 11.37 -31.27 27.38
N ARG A 81 11.44 -32.40 26.69
CA ARG A 81 10.31 -32.95 25.93
C ARG A 81 9.43 -33.88 26.77
N ASP A 82 9.93 -34.39 27.91
CA ASP A 82 9.11 -35.14 28.84
C ASP A 82 8.18 -34.21 29.63
N GLY A 83 8.69 -33.06 30.08
CA GLY A 83 7.90 -31.99 30.67
C GLY A 83 6.82 -31.39 29.75
N LEU A 84 6.93 -31.60 28.43
CA LEU A 84 5.93 -31.16 27.46
C LEU A 84 4.75 -32.12 27.31
N LYS A 85 4.87 -33.40 27.72
CA LYS A 85 3.82 -34.43 27.54
C LYS A 85 2.46 -34.05 28.13
N PRO A 86 2.36 -33.43 29.34
CA PRO A 86 1.07 -32.96 29.87
C PRO A 86 0.34 -31.97 28.95
N TRP A 87 1.09 -31.24 28.10
CA TRP A 87 0.55 -30.26 27.18
C TRP A 87 0.05 -30.84 25.88
N TYR A 88 0.27 -32.13 25.58
CA TYR A 88 0.02 -32.69 24.25
C TYR A 88 -1.43 -32.55 23.83
N LYS A 89 -2.39 -32.77 24.74
CA LYS A 89 -3.82 -32.61 24.45
C LYS A 89 -4.20 -31.17 24.13
N TYR A 90 -3.69 -30.21 24.90
CA TYR A 90 -3.88 -28.79 24.61
C TYR A 90 -3.20 -28.37 23.30
N LEU A 91 -1.94 -28.80 23.07
CA LEU A 91 -1.19 -28.53 21.84
C LEU A 91 -1.89 -29.13 20.62
N LYS A 92 -2.49 -30.32 20.75
CA LYS A 92 -3.29 -30.94 19.70
C LYS A 92 -4.46 -30.05 19.28
N LEU A 93 -5.25 -29.57 20.24
CA LEU A 93 -6.37 -28.67 19.97
C LEU A 93 -5.89 -27.32 19.41
N PHE A 94 -4.94 -26.68 20.08
CA PHE A 94 -4.45 -25.35 19.75
C PHE A 94 -3.75 -25.30 18.39
N LEU A 95 -2.85 -26.25 18.09
CA LEU A 95 -2.19 -26.31 16.78
C LEU A 95 -3.15 -26.73 15.68
N THR A 96 -4.16 -27.56 15.96
CA THR A 96 -5.23 -27.83 14.99
C THR A 96 -5.94 -26.53 14.58
N ALA A 97 -6.31 -25.71 15.57
CA ALA A 97 -6.91 -24.40 15.33
C ALA A 97 -6.00 -23.49 14.49
N LEU A 98 -4.74 -23.31 14.92
CA LEU A 98 -3.78 -22.45 14.22
C LEU A 98 -3.47 -22.93 12.80
N VAL A 99 -3.37 -24.23 12.54
CA VAL A 99 -3.06 -24.75 11.21
C VAL A 99 -4.25 -24.67 10.25
N LYS A 100 -5.49 -24.61 10.77
CA LYS A 100 -6.68 -24.31 9.96
C LYS A 100 -6.76 -22.84 9.53
N LEU A 101 -6.16 -21.92 10.30
CA LEU A 101 -6.10 -20.51 9.92
C LEU A 101 -5.21 -20.30 8.69
N PRO A 102 -5.55 -19.33 7.81
CA PRO A 102 -4.69 -18.94 6.70
C PRO A 102 -3.29 -18.57 7.20
N CYS A 103 -2.26 -19.08 6.52
CA CYS A 103 -0.90 -18.61 6.75
C CYS A 103 -0.80 -17.15 6.28
N ALA A 104 -0.24 -16.29 7.12
CA ALA A 104 0.04 -14.91 6.72
C ALA A 104 0.99 -14.90 5.50
N PRO A 105 0.85 -13.94 4.56
CA PRO A 105 1.80 -13.79 3.47
C PRO A 105 3.23 -13.64 4.01
N PRO A 106 4.25 -14.13 3.29
CA PRO A 106 5.64 -13.88 3.66
C PRO A 106 5.91 -12.38 3.83
N GLN A 107 6.36 -11.98 5.02
CA GLN A 107 6.57 -10.57 5.37
C GLN A 107 7.50 -10.43 6.58
N THR A 108 8.01 -9.22 6.79
CA THR A 108 8.76 -8.88 8.01
C THR A 108 7.82 -8.64 9.18
N VAL A 109 8.09 -9.29 10.31
CA VAL A 109 7.42 -9.06 11.60
C VAL A 109 8.42 -8.63 12.65
N TRP A 110 7.92 -8.00 13.70
CA TRP A 110 8.72 -7.39 14.75
C TRP A 110 8.38 -7.98 16.11
N ARG A 111 9.40 -8.14 16.96
CA ARG A 111 9.23 -8.59 18.34
C ARG A 111 10.22 -7.90 19.25
N GLY A 112 9.73 -7.33 20.35
CA GLY A 112 10.57 -6.71 21.37
C GLY A 112 10.88 -7.60 22.56
N VAL A 113 12.06 -7.41 23.16
CA VAL A 113 12.48 -8.03 24.42
C VAL A 113 13.21 -6.99 25.27
N ARG A 114 12.89 -6.86 26.55
CA ARG A 114 13.49 -5.85 27.46
C ARG A 114 14.77 -6.33 28.16
N ARG A 115 15.71 -6.82 27.36
CA ARG A 115 17.08 -7.11 27.76
C ARG A 115 17.96 -7.18 26.52
N ASN A 116 19.26 -6.94 26.67
CA ASN A 116 20.24 -7.26 25.65
C ASN A 116 20.45 -8.78 25.60
N ILE A 117 20.23 -9.36 24.42
CA ILE A 117 20.39 -10.81 24.16
C ILE A 117 21.26 -11.07 22.94
N THR A 118 21.99 -10.05 22.49
CA THR A 118 22.79 -10.06 21.26
C THR A 118 23.80 -11.21 21.24
N GLU A 119 24.37 -11.57 22.40
CA GLU A 119 25.32 -12.68 22.54
C GLU A 119 24.71 -14.06 22.22
N GLU A 120 23.39 -14.22 22.40
CA GLU A 120 22.69 -15.49 22.12
C GLU A 120 22.45 -15.71 20.60
N PHE A 121 22.67 -14.68 19.76
CA PHE A 121 22.29 -14.70 18.33
C PHE A 121 23.40 -14.24 17.38
N PRO A 122 24.62 -14.81 17.38
CA PRO A 122 25.71 -14.32 16.53
C PRO A 122 25.36 -14.37 15.01
N PRO A 123 25.78 -13.38 14.18
CA PRO A 123 25.51 -13.38 12.74
C PRO A 123 25.97 -14.68 12.05
N GLY A 124 25.15 -15.20 11.15
CA GLY A 124 25.37 -16.48 10.46
C GLY A 124 24.95 -17.72 11.27
N ALA A 125 24.58 -17.57 12.55
CA ALA A 125 24.10 -18.70 13.35
C ALA A 125 22.75 -19.21 12.86
N GLN A 126 22.60 -20.54 12.88
CA GLN A 126 21.34 -21.22 12.66
C GLN A 126 20.72 -21.58 14.00
N ILE A 127 19.51 -21.10 14.24
CA ILE A 127 18.82 -21.24 15.52
C ILE A 127 17.44 -21.84 15.34
N THR A 128 16.92 -22.44 16.41
CA THR A 128 15.52 -22.87 16.48
C THR A 128 14.82 -22.10 17.58
N TRP A 129 13.81 -21.32 17.19
CA TRP A 129 12.95 -20.59 18.10
C TRP A 129 11.84 -21.51 18.63
N TRP A 130 12.02 -22.02 19.86
CA TRP A 130 11.19 -23.10 20.39
C TRP A 130 9.83 -22.69 20.94
N SER A 131 9.64 -21.45 21.39
CA SER A 131 8.37 -20.97 21.92
C SER A 131 7.45 -20.41 20.83
N PHE A 132 6.15 -20.39 21.08
CA PHE A 132 5.28 -19.49 20.32
C PHE A 132 5.69 -18.04 20.60
N SER A 133 5.46 -17.16 19.64
CA SER A 133 5.80 -15.74 19.83
C SER A 133 4.84 -14.84 19.11
N SER A 134 4.16 -14.01 19.90
CA SER A 134 3.43 -12.86 19.43
C SER A 134 4.39 -11.90 18.74
N CYS A 135 4.07 -11.55 17.50
CA CYS A 135 4.81 -10.61 16.68
C CYS A 135 3.82 -9.62 16.06
N THR A 136 4.31 -8.43 15.77
CA THR A 136 3.52 -7.36 15.14
C THR A 136 4.10 -6.99 13.78
N THR A 137 3.26 -6.60 12.83
CA THR A 137 3.70 -5.97 11.58
C THR A 137 3.95 -4.46 11.76
N SER A 138 3.52 -3.89 12.89
CA SER A 138 3.58 -2.48 13.21
C SER A 138 4.60 -2.19 14.31
N LEU A 139 5.71 -1.53 13.95
CA LEU A 139 6.74 -1.09 14.91
C LEU A 139 6.18 -0.19 16.01
N ASN A 140 5.13 0.60 15.73
CA ASN A 140 4.50 1.50 16.70
C ASN A 140 3.96 0.75 17.93
N VAL A 141 3.55 -0.53 17.80
CA VAL A 141 3.10 -1.33 18.95
C VAL A 141 4.24 -1.53 19.95
N LEU A 142 5.49 -1.58 19.47
CA LEU A 142 6.65 -1.81 20.32
C LEU A 142 7.07 -0.57 21.14
N GLU A 143 6.63 0.64 20.76
CA GLU A 143 6.91 1.87 21.53
C GLU A 143 6.25 1.88 22.91
N SER A 144 5.21 1.06 23.11
CA SER A 144 4.59 0.89 24.42
C SER A 144 5.52 0.14 25.38
N ASP A 145 5.62 0.67 26.61
CA ASP A 145 6.25 0.03 27.76
C ASP A 145 5.57 -1.28 28.19
N LEU A 146 4.59 -1.80 27.43
CA LEU A 146 4.08 -3.16 27.57
C LEU A 146 4.88 -4.18 26.73
N TYR A 147 5.47 -3.76 25.61
CA TYR A 147 6.22 -4.65 24.71
C TYR A 147 7.73 -4.39 24.78
N LEU A 148 8.22 -3.36 24.09
CA LEU A 148 9.64 -2.99 24.09
C LEU A 148 9.89 -1.75 24.96
N GLY A 149 9.09 -0.70 24.76
CA GLY A 149 9.30 0.60 25.38
C GLY A 149 10.52 1.35 24.82
N ASN A 150 10.75 2.55 25.34
CA ASN A 150 11.78 3.47 24.81
C ASN A 150 12.98 3.64 25.76
N VAL A 151 13.02 2.94 26.88
CA VAL A 151 14.03 3.12 27.94
C VAL A 151 14.55 1.77 28.43
N GLY A 152 15.85 1.71 28.74
CA GLY A 152 16.50 0.54 29.30
C GLY A 152 16.95 -0.48 28.26
N GLU A 153 17.83 -1.39 28.68
CA GLU A 153 18.40 -2.43 27.82
C GLU A 153 17.31 -3.22 27.09
N ARG A 154 17.31 -3.17 25.77
CA ARG A 154 16.23 -3.73 24.94
C ARG A 154 16.75 -4.26 23.61
N THR A 155 16.14 -5.36 23.16
CA THR A 155 16.43 -6.01 21.88
C THR A 155 15.17 -6.04 21.02
N LEU A 156 15.27 -5.50 19.80
CA LEU A 156 14.27 -5.54 18.76
C LEU A 156 14.64 -6.60 17.72
N PHE A 157 13.78 -7.58 17.52
CA PHE A 157 13.90 -8.53 16.42
C PHE A 157 13.18 -8.00 15.18
N SER A 158 13.88 -7.99 14.05
CA SER A 158 13.31 -7.94 12.70
C SER A 158 13.31 -9.37 12.15
N ILE A 159 12.15 -9.92 11.77
CA ILE A 159 12.04 -11.33 11.39
C ILE A 159 11.38 -11.43 10.01
N GLU A 160 12.11 -11.86 8.98
CA GLU A 160 11.52 -12.29 7.70
C GLU A 160 10.76 -13.62 7.92
N LEU A 161 9.44 -13.54 8.11
CA LEU A 161 8.59 -14.67 8.46
C LEU A 161 7.87 -15.22 7.22
N ILE A 162 7.96 -16.53 7.01
CA ILE A 162 7.28 -17.28 5.94
C ILE A 162 6.14 -18.17 6.47
N ASN A 163 6.06 -18.35 7.79
CA ASN A 163 5.05 -19.17 8.46
C ASN A 163 4.59 -18.51 9.79
N GLY A 164 3.52 -17.71 9.68
CA GLY A 164 2.82 -17.10 10.81
C GLY A 164 1.30 -17.25 10.68
N ARG A 165 0.56 -17.07 11.77
CA ARG A 165 -0.91 -17.08 11.79
C ARG A 165 -1.43 -15.75 12.34
N THR A 166 -2.28 -15.08 11.58
CA THR A 166 -3.01 -13.92 12.10
C THR A 166 -4.09 -14.43 13.04
N ILE A 167 -4.04 -14.01 14.30
CA ILE A 167 -4.99 -14.47 15.33
C ILE A 167 -5.89 -13.34 15.85
N LYS A 168 -5.85 -12.16 15.24
CA LYS A 168 -6.63 -10.98 15.60
C LYS A 168 -8.11 -11.28 15.90
N ASP A 169 -8.77 -12.02 15.02
CA ASP A 169 -10.22 -12.32 15.14
C ASP A 169 -10.57 -13.29 16.29
N TYR A 170 -9.55 -13.80 16.99
CA TYR A 170 -9.68 -14.79 18.07
C TYR A 170 -8.93 -14.37 19.34
N SER A 171 -8.11 -13.32 19.28
CA SER A 171 -7.33 -12.83 20.42
C SER A 171 -8.25 -12.21 21.47
N TYR A 172 -7.82 -12.21 22.73
CA TYR A 172 -8.47 -11.46 23.81
C TYR A 172 -8.33 -9.93 23.61
N PHE A 173 -7.32 -9.50 22.85
CA PHE A 173 -7.05 -8.10 22.56
C PHE A 173 -7.43 -7.73 21.11
N ASP A 174 -8.62 -7.15 20.92
CA ASP A 174 -9.19 -6.82 19.59
C ASP A 174 -8.40 -5.75 18.80
N THR A 175 -7.47 -5.05 19.46
CA THR A 175 -6.76 -3.90 18.88
C THR A 175 -5.41 -4.26 18.27
N GLU A 176 -4.92 -5.48 18.48
CA GLU A 176 -3.61 -5.91 18.00
C GLU A 176 -3.73 -6.66 16.68
N ASP A 177 -3.00 -6.21 15.64
CA ASP A 177 -2.80 -6.97 14.40
C ASP A 177 -1.78 -8.10 14.64
N GLU A 178 -2.09 -9.00 15.56
CA GLU A 178 -1.19 -10.01 16.08
C GLU A 178 -0.92 -11.12 15.05
N ILE A 179 0.36 -11.35 14.76
CA ILE A 179 0.84 -12.51 14.02
C ILE A 179 1.56 -13.45 14.99
N LEU A 180 0.94 -14.59 15.25
CA LEU A 180 1.53 -15.62 16.08
C LEU A 180 2.51 -16.47 15.27
N MET A 181 3.77 -16.46 15.69
CA MET A 181 4.80 -17.36 15.19
C MET A 181 4.73 -18.72 15.90
N LEU A 182 4.78 -19.81 15.13
CA LEU A 182 4.70 -21.17 15.64
C LEU A 182 6.01 -21.61 16.32
N PRO A 183 5.97 -22.56 17.27
CA PRO A 183 7.13 -23.06 17.96
C PRO A 183 7.98 -23.96 17.04
N GLY A 184 9.26 -24.10 17.37
CA GLY A 184 10.20 -24.85 16.53
C GLY A 184 10.49 -24.15 15.20
N THR A 185 10.33 -22.82 15.16
CA THR A 185 10.63 -22.02 13.96
C THR A 185 12.13 -21.96 13.75
N TYR A 186 12.60 -22.45 12.59
CA TYR A 186 14.02 -22.46 12.24
C TYR A 186 14.42 -21.16 11.55
N MET A 187 15.53 -20.56 11.97
CA MET A 187 15.97 -19.27 11.46
C MET A 187 17.50 -19.18 11.30
N GLU A 188 17.92 -18.28 10.43
CA GLU A 188 19.29 -17.81 10.32
C GLU A 188 19.39 -16.37 10.82
N VAL A 189 20.39 -16.08 11.66
CA VAL A 189 20.72 -14.71 12.04
C VAL A 189 21.42 -14.02 10.87
N GLN A 190 20.78 -13.05 10.25
CA GLN A 190 21.32 -12.33 9.10
C GLN A 190 22.31 -11.25 9.54
N SER A 191 21.94 -10.44 10.53
CA SER A 191 22.76 -9.31 10.98
C SER A 191 22.35 -8.83 12.37
N GLN A 192 23.22 -8.05 12.99
CA GLN A 192 22.96 -7.36 14.25
C GLN A 192 23.37 -5.89 14.11
N PHE A 193 22.68 -5.00 14.81
CA PHE A 193 22.94 -3.57 14.78
C PHE A 193 22.58 -2.95 16.14
N THR A 194 23.43 -2.07 16.68
CA THR A 194 23.18 -1.38 17.96
C THR A 194 23.10 0.12 17.69
N PRO A 195 21.93 0.65 17.31
CA PRO A 195 21.75 2.07 16.97
C PRO A 195 21.90 3.03 18.16
N ALA A 196 21.67 2.54 19.38
CA ALA A 196 21.81 3.31 20.61
C ALA A 196 22.41 2.41 21.71
N PRO A 197 23.01 2.99 22.77
CA PRO A 197 23.67 2.20 23.81
C PRO A 197 22.79 1.11 24.44
N ASP A 198 21.49 1.39 24.57
CA ASP A 198 20.51 0.53 25.23
C ASP A 198 19.57 -0.20 24.26
N LEU A 199 19.73 -0.01 22.94
CA LEU A 199 18.89 -0.64 21.91
C LEU A 199 19.73 -1.49 20.96
N HIS A 200 19.42 -2.78 20.94
CA HIS A 200 20.01 -3.77 20.04
C HIS A 200 18.96 -4.25 19.03
N ILE A 201 19.37 -4.44 17.79
CA ILE A 201 18.52 -4.95 16.70
C ILE A 201 19.14 -6.23 16.18
N ILE A 202 18.32 -7.28 16.05
CA ILE A 202 18.71 -8.57 15.50
C ILE A 202 17.81 -8.88 14.31
N HIS A 203 18.40 -9.06 13.13
CA HIS A 203 17.69 -9.45 11.92
C HIS A 203 17.75 -10.97 11.75
N LEU A 204 16.58 -11.61 11.72
CA LEU A 204 16.40 -13.04 11.55
C LEU A 204 15.66 -13.33 10.25
N LYS A 205 16.05 -14.42 9.59
CA LYS A 205 15.34 -14.94 8.43
C LYS A 205 14.82 -16.34 8.71
N GLN A 206 13.51 -16.54 8.61
CA GLN A 206 12.93 -17.86 8.76
C GLN A 206 13.28 -18.75 7.57
N MET A 207 13.71 -19.97 7.89
CA MET A 207 14.08 -21.00 6.92
C MET A 207 13.17 -22.21 7.10
N VAL A 208 12.91 -22.96 6.01
CA VAL A 208 12.24 -24.26 6.12
C VAL A 208 13.27 -25.27 6.63
N PRO A 209 13.04 -25.92 7.79
CA PRO A 209 13.98 -26.89 8.32
C PRO A 209 14.02 -28.15 7.45
N LYS A 210 15.20 -28.79 7.39
CA LYS A 210 15.38 -30.08 6.70
C LYS A 210 14.67 -31.22 7.45
N ASP A 211 14.75 -31.18 8.76
CA ASP A 211 14.13 -32.14 9.67
C ASP A 211 12.84 -31.61 10.27
N ILE A 212 11.96 -32.51 10.72
CA ILE A 212 10.70 -32.13 11.37
C ILE A 212 11.01 -31.58 12.77
N LEU A 213 10.82 -30.27 12.94
CA LEU A 213 10.94 -29.59 14.24
C LEU A 213 9.61 -29.48 14.97
N LEU A 214 8.51 -29.34 14.22
CA LEU A 214 7.13 -29.33 14.67
C LEU A 214 6.31 -30.24 13.75
N GLU A 215 5.68 -31.26 14.30
CA GLU A 215 4.79 -32.16 13.56
C GLU A 215 3.50 -31.46 13.13
N THR A 216 2.82 -31.93 12.09
CA THR A 216 1.48 -31.41 11.74
C THR A 216 0.42 -32.03 12.63
N PRO A 217 -0.59 -31.26 13.11
CA PRO A 217 -1.58 -31.77 14.05
C PRO A 217 -2.55 -32.81 13.47
N PHE A 218 -2.66 -32.91 12.13
CA PHE A 218 -3.49 -33.90 11.45
C PHE A 218 -2.98 -34.16 10.03
N GLN A 219 -3.37 -35.30 9.45
CA GLN A 219 -2.93 -35.69 8.12
C GLN A 219 -3.39 -34.68 7.04
N GLY A 220 -2.47 -34.30 6.14
CA GLY A 220 -2.76 -33.38 5.04
C GLY A 220 -2.70 -31.89 5.43
N ALA A 221 -2.47 -31.58 6.71
CA ALA A 221 -2.20 -30.22 7.14
C ALA A 221 -0.88 -29.70 6.55
N CYS A 222 -0.77 -28.37 6.39
CA CYS A 222 0.42 -27.74 5.83
C CYS A 222 0.86 -26.61 6.75
N LEU A 223 2.01 -26.77 7.41
CA LEU A 223 2.56 -25.71 8.27
C LEU A 223 3.02 -24.53 7.42
N TYR A 224 3.75 -24.82 6.35
CA TYR A 224 4.25 -23.82 5.41
C TYR A 224 3.27 -23.62 4.26
N PRO A 225 3.16 -22.42 3.69
CA PRO A 225 2.34 -22.21 2.50
C PRO A 225 2.81 -23.14 1.37
N LYS A 226 1.86 -23.83 0.72
CA LYS A 226 2.19 -24.69 -0.43
C LYS A 226 2.84 -23.81 -1.50
N PRO A 227 4.02 -24.17 -2.04
CA PRO A 227 4.57 -23.47 -3.19
C PRO A 227 3.51 -23.45 -4.29
N LYS A 228 3.29 -22.30 -4.93
CA LYS A 228 2.26 -22.12 -5.96
C LYS A 228 2.44 -23.18 -7.05
N ARG A 229 1.70 -24.30 -6.93
CA ARG A 229 1.66 -25.35 -7.95
C ARG A 229 1.00 -24.73 -9.18
N HIS A 230 1.74 -24.70 -10.27
CA HIS A 230 1.26 -24.24 -11.56
C HIS A 230 0.02 -25.05 -11.94
N TRP A 231 -1.07 -24.34 -12.19
CA TRP A 231 -2.45 -24.85 -12.29
C TRP A 231 -2.73 -25.68 -13.59
N TYR A 232 -1.71 -26.23 -14.24
CA TYR A 232 -1.82 -26.79 -15.60
C TYR A 232 -2.21 -28.27 -15.70
N LEU A 233 -2.21 -29.05 -14.62
CA LEU A 233 -2.26 -30.52 -14.76
C LEU A 233 -3.64 -31.18 -14.60
N ARG A 234 -4.66 -30.51 -14.04
CA ARG A 234 -5.98 -31.15 -13.81
C ARG A 234 -7.05 -30.92 -14.88
N LYS A 235 -6.83 -30.02 -15.85
CA LYS A 235 -7.81 -29.77 -16.92
C LYS A 235 -7.75 -30.76 -18.10
N ARG A 236 -6.65 -31.50 -18.30
CA ARG A 236 -6.46 -32.35 -19.50
C ARG A 236 -7.51 -33.46 -19.68
N VAL A 237 -8.12 -33.97 -18.62
CA VAL A 237 -9.10 -35.07 -18.74
C VAL A 237 -10.52 -34.55 -18.95
N VAL A 238 -10.92 -33.49 -18.26
CA VAL A 238 -12.28 -32.92 -18.37
C VAL A 238 -12.47 -32.15 -19.68
N PHE A 239 -11.41 -31.46 -20.16
CA PHE A 239 -11.45 -30.72 -21.43
C PHE A 239 -11.55 -31.65 -22.65
N SER A 240 -11.00 -32.87 -22.57
CA SER A 240 -11.02 -33.81 -23.69
C SER A 240 -12.40 -34.43 -23.93
N VAL A 241 -13.16 -34.71 -22.85
CA VAL A 241 -14.52 -35.26 -22.94
C VAL A 241 -15.54 -34.18 -23.32
N THR A 242 -15.36 -32.95 -22.84
CA THR A 242 -16.23 -31.82 -23.21
C THR A 242 -16.01 -31.35 -24.65
N ILE A 243 -14.75 -31.32 -25.15
CA ILE A 243 -14.48 -31.01 -26.56
C ILE A 243 -15.04 -32.09 -27.50
N ALA A 244 -14.98 -33.38 -27.13
CA ALA A 244 -15.55 -34.44 -27.95
C ALA A 244 -17.08 -34.34 -28.07
N LEU A 245 -17.78 -34.04 -26.96
CA LEU A 245 -19.23 -33.79 -26.97
C LEU A 245 -19.61 -32.51 -27.74
N ILE A 246 -18.80 -31.45 -27.61
CA ILE A 246 -19.00 -30.18 -28.33
C ILE A 246 -18.76 -30.36 -29.84
N LEU A 247 -17.81 -31.17 -30.27
CA LEU A 247 -17.56 -31.44 -31.70
C LEU A 247 -18.69 -32.27 -32.35
N ILE A 248 -19.34 -33.18 -31.60
CA ILE A 248 -20.51 -33.94 -32.09
C ILE A 248 -21.75 -33.04 -32.22
N ILE A 249 -21.90 -32.07 -31.31
CA ILE A 249 -23.00 -31.09 -31.36
C ILE A 249 -22.74 -30.03 -32.45
N ILE A 250 -21.50 -29.58 -32.65
CA ILE A 250 -21.16 -28.60 -33.70
C ILE A 250 -21.30 -29.21 -35.11
N GLY A 251 -21.03 -30.50 -35.28
CA GLY A 251 -21.24 -31.20 -36.54
C GLY A 251 -22.71 -31.35 -36.97
N SER A 252 -23.66 -31.24 -36.03
CA SER A 252 -25.10 -31.38 -36.30
C SER A 252 -25.85 -30.05 -36.43
N VAL A 253 -25.28 -28.93 -35.98
CA VAL A 253 -25.97 -27.62 -35.90
C VAL A 253 -25.57 -26.62 -37.01
N LEU A 254 -24.53 -26.89 -37.81
CA LEU A 254 -24.14 -26.03 -38.94
C LEU A 254 -24.91 -26.30 -40.25
N GLY A 255 -26.09 -26.88 -40.14
CA GLY A 255 -27.15 -26.76 -41.14
C GLY A 255 -28.16 -25.69 -40.70
N SER A 256 -28.24 -24.59 -41.46
CA SER A 256 -29.33 -23.59 -41.50
C SER A 256 -29.41 -22.45 -40.45
N ARG A 257 -29.20 -21.22 -40.99
CA ARG A 257 -29.96 -19.96 -40.83
C ARG A 257 -30.27 -19.33 -39.44
N THR A 258 -29.73 -18.11 -39.28
CA THR A 258 -30.32 -16.84 -38.76
C THR A 258 -30.99 -16.79 -37.38
N TRP A 259 -30.46 -15.99 -36.44
CA TRP A 259 -31.02 -14.72 -35.89
C TRP A 259 -30.31 -14.28 -34.59
N ASN A 260 -30.42 -12.97 -34.32
CA ASN A 260 -29.88 -12.16 -33.21
C ASN A 260 -30.03 -12.73 -31.79
N HIS A 261 -28.99 -12.59 -30.96
CA HIS A 261 -28.93 -11.76 -29.74
C HIS A 261 -27.59 -11.96 -28.99
N SER A 262 -27.05 -10.86 -28.44
CA SER A 262 -25.87 -10.85 -27.57
C SER A 262 -26.10 -11.61 -26.25
N PRO A 263 -25.01 -12.03 -25.57
CA PRO A 263 -24.67 -11.30 -24.35
C PRO A 263 -23.17 -11.01 -24.21
N ALA A 264 -22.90 -9.78 -23.78
CA ALA A 264 -21.60 -9.37 -23.26
C ALA A 264 -21.35 -10.06 -21.91
N LEU A 265 -20.13 -10.55 -21.70
CA LEU A 265 -19.60 -10.88 -20.38
C LEU A 265 -18.16 -10.34 -20.27
N LEU A 266 -18.01 -9.44 -19.31
CA LEU A 266 -16.83 -8.64 -19.00
C LEU A 266 -15.67 -9.48 -18.47
N PHE A 267 -14.48 -9.27 -19.02
CA PHE A 267 -13.21 -9.40 -18.31
C PHE A 267 -12.40 -8.12 -18.52
N SER A 268 -11.80 -7.62 -17.44
CA SER A 268 -11.09 -6.35 -17.42
C SER A 268 -9.65 -6.47 -17.94
N ASN A 269 -9.12 -5.32 -18.34
CA ASN A 269 -7.71 -4.92 -18.48
C ASN A 269 -7.13 -4.86 -19.92
N ASN A 270 -7.10 -3.63 -20.44
CA ASN A 270 -6.04 -2.99 -21.23
C ASN A 270 -5.36 -3.74 -22.40
N THR A 271 -6.04 -4.68 -23.06
CA THR A 271 -5.50 -5.32 -24.27
C THR A 271 -6.35 -4.97 -25.47
N LYS A 272 -5.79 -4.23 -26.44
CA LYS A 272 -6.53 -3.83 -27.66
C LYS A 272 -6.22 -4.85 -28.78
N ILE A 273 -7.24 -5.59 -29.20
CA ILE A 273 -7.13 -6.58 -30.27
C ILE A 273 -7.19 -5.84 -31.62
N ILE A 274 -6.17 -5.99 -32.46
CA ILE A 274 -6.15 -5.41 -33.80
C ILE A 274 -6.46 -6.53 -34.80
N SER A 275 -7.72 -6.66 -35.17
CA SER A 275 -8.13 -7.60 -36.23
C SER A 275 -8.06 -6.90 -37.59
N ASN A 276 -7.10 -7.31 -38.43
CA ASN A 276 -7.03 -7.10 -39.90
C ASN A 276 -6.10 -6.02 -40.49
N TYR A 277 -5.02 -5.60 -39.82
CA TYR A 277 -3.97 -4.77 -40.47
C TYR A 277 -2.57 -5.38 -40.24
N SER A 278 -1.67 -5.27 -41.22
CA SER A 278 -0.25 -5.59 -40.99
C SER A 278 0.30 -4.64 -39.94
N LEU A 279 0.95 -5.16 -38.90
CA LEU A 279 1.55 -4.38 -37.82
C LEU A 279 2.51 -3.29 -38.34
N THR A 280 3.13 -3.52 -39.49
CA THR A 280 4.00 -2.55 -40.20
C THR A 280 3.28 -1.26 -40.58
N ASP A 281 1.98 -1.31 -40.91
CA ASP A 281 1.27 -0.18 -41.52
C ASP A 281 0.66 0.76 -40.49
N ILE A 282 0.62 0.37 -39.22
CA ILE A 282 -0.07 1.12 -38.16
C ILE A 282 0.81 1.43 -36.96
N LEU A 283 2.03 0.89 -36.86
CA LEU A 283 2.88 1.07 -35.67
C LEU A 283 3.13 2.56 -35.33
N HIS A 284 3.25 3.41 -36.35
CA HIS A 284 3.37 4.87 -36.23
C HIS A 284 2.12 5.56 -35.62
N THR A 285 0.98 4.87 -35.56
CA THR A 285 -0.27 5.34 -34.92
C THR A 285 -0.48 4.75 -33.53
N LEU A 286 0.28 3.72 -33.15
CA LEU A 286 0.14 3.03 -31.88
C LEU A 286 0.79 3.82 -30.75
N LYS A 287 0.22 3.68 -29.54
CA LYS A 287 0.68 4.39 -28.33
C LYS A 287 1.81 3.62 -27.68
N PHE A 288 2.85 4.34 -27.24
CA PHE A 288 3.97 3.74 -26.51
C PHE A 288 3.51 3.10 -25.19
N GLY A 289 4.18 2.03 -24.78
CA GLY A 289 3.94 1.31 -23.53
C GLY A 289 2.64 0.48 -23.50
N GLN A 290 1.91 0.39 -24.62
CA GLN A 290 0.74 -0.48 -24.73
C GLN A 290 1.09 -1.83 -25.37
N ASN A 291 0.40 -2.86 -24.87
CA ASN A 291 0.46 -4.21 -25.40
C ASN A 291 -0.50 -4.34 -26.59
N TYR A 292 0.04 -4.76 -27.73
CA TYR A 292 -0.75 -5.06 -28.92
C TYR A 292 -0.52 -6.50 -29.33
N SER A 293 -1.61 -7.25 -29.41
CA SER A 293 -1.58 -8.65 -29.83
C SER A 293 -1.96 -8.78 -31.30
N SER A 294 -1.15 -9.49 -32.07
CA SER A 294 -1.44 -9.82 -33.46
C SER A 294 -0.96 -11.22 -33.82
N ILE A 295 -1.56 -11.80 -34.87
CA ILE A 295 -1.16 -13.10 -35.39
C ILE A 295 0.07 -12.90 -36.29
N ILE A 296 1.21 -13.44 -35.87
CA ILE A 296 2.49 -13.34 -36.57
C ILE A 296 2.95 -14.74 -36.97
N THR A 297 3.46 -14.86 -38.20
CA THR A 297 4.14 -16.07 -38.69
C THR A 297 5.64 -15.85 -38.71
N GLY A 298 6.40 -16.77 -38.11
CA GLY A 298 7.86 -16.69 -38.07
C GLY A 298 8.45 -16.86 -39.47
N THR A 299 9.46 -16.05 -39.81
CA THR A 299 10.20 -16.13 -41.08
C THR A 299 11.68 -15.86 -40.84
N THR A 300 12.54 -16.23 -41.79
CA THR A 300 14.00 -16.04 -41.70
C THR A 300 14.54 -15.04 -42.73
N ASN A 301 13.66 -14.44 -43.53
CA ASN A 301 14.03 -13.67 -44.72
C ASN A 301 13.86 -12.16 -44.56
N GLY A 302 13.26 -11.70 -43.46
CA GLY A 302 13.05 -10.28 -43.19
C GLY A 302 14.31 -9.60 -42.66
N THR A 303 14.38 -8.28 -42.82
CA THR A 303 15.48 -7.49 -42.24
C THR A 303 15.09 -6.99 -40.86
N ILE A 304 15.99 -7.11 -39.89
CA ILE A 304 15.78 -6.64 -38.53
C ILE A 304 16.98 -5.83 -38.04
N TYR A 305 16.71 -4.79 -37.26
CA TYR A 305 17.72 -3.90 -36.69
C TYR A 305 17.59 -3.90 -35.17
N GLY A 306 18.66 -4.30 -34.47
CA GLY A 306 18.68 -4.43 -33.02
C GLY A 306 18.51 -5.84 -32.49
N THR A 307 18.61 -5.95 -31.17
CA THR A 307 18.55 -7.21 -30.42
C THR A 307 17.53 -7.05 -29.29
N ASN A 308 16.51 -7.91 -29.29
CA ASN A 308 15.39 -7.95 -28.33
C ASN A 308 14.48 -6.70 -28.30
N ILE A 309 15.02 -5.53 -28.61
CA ILE A 309 14.29 -4.32 -28.97
C ILE A 309 14.67 -3.98 -30.41
N TYR A 310 13.69 -4.05 -31.28
CA TYR A 310 13.86 -3.93 -32.72
C TYR A 310 13.37 -2.57 -33.19
N ALA A 311 14.09 -1.93 -34.11
CA ALA A 311 13.63 -0.68 -34.71
C ALA A 311 12.27 -0.91 -35.40
N GLU A 312 11.40 0.10 -35.42
CA GLU A 312 10.04 -0.01 -35.99
C GLU A 312 10.00 -0.58 -37.42
N GLY A 313 11.02 -0.31 -38.24
CA GLY A 313 11.15 -0.86 -39.59
C GLY A 313 11.60 -2.33 -39.67
N SER A 314 11.77 -3.01 -38.54
CA SER A 314 12.20 -4.41 -38.50
C SER A 314 11.02 -5.36 -38.79
N ASP A 315 11.30 -6.46 -39.49
CA ASP A 315 10.30 -7.49 -39.78
C ASP A 315 9.91 -8.26 -38.51
N TYR A 316 8.61 -8.25 -38.17
CA TYR A 316 8.10 -8.87 -36.94
C TYR A 316 8.27 -10.39 -36.91
N GLY A 317 8.06 -11.07 -38.04
CA GLY A 317 8.20 -12.53 -38.12
C GLY A 317 9.66 -12.96 -37.93
N THR A 318 10.60 -12.22 -38.53
CA THR A 318 12.04 -12.46 -38.39
C THR A 318 12.55 -12.08 -37.02
N ALA A 319 12.05 -10.98 -36.44
CA ALA A 319 12.37 -10.57 -35.08
C ALA A 319 11.85 -11.58 -34.05
N ALA A 320 10.68 -12.18 -34.28
CA ALA A 320 10.12 -13.22 -33.41
C ALA A 320 10.94 -14.52 -33.47
N VAL A 321 11.47 -14.90 -34.64
CA VAL A 321 12.39 -16.03 -34.77
C VAL A 321 13.73 -15.71 -34.14
N HIS A 322 14.30 -14.52 -34.40
CA HIS A 322 15.54 -14.05 -33.78
C HIS A 322 15.43 -14.06 -32.25
N ALA A 323 14.31 -13.61 -31.67
CA ALA A 323 14.04 -13.63 -30.23
C ALA A 323 13.73 -15.04 -29.67
N GLY A 324 13.63 -16.08 -30.51
CA GLY A 324 13.33 -17.45 -30.08
C GLY A 324 11.86 -17.71 -29.71
N ILE A 325 10.95 -16.81 -30.09
CA ILE A 325 9.52 -16.86 -29.76
C ILE A 325 8.76 -17.74 -30.76
N LEU A 326 9.19 -17.72 -32.03
CA LEU A 326 8.64 -18.53 -33.11
C LEU A 326 9.73 -19.36 -33.78
N ARG A 327 9.33 -20.52 -34.31
CA ARG A 327 10.10 -21.22 -35.34
C ARG A 327 9.73 -20.69 -36.72
N ASN A 328 10.61 -20.90 -37.70
CA ASN A 328 10.30 -20.57 -39.10
C ASN A 328 9.02 -21.30 -39.56
N GLY A 329 8.05 -20.56 -40.10
CA GLY A 329 6.74 -21.07 -40.52
C GLY A 329 5.70 -21.26 -39.42
N GLU A 330 6.03 -21.02 -38.15
CA GLU A 330 5.09 -21.14 -37.03
C GLU A 330 4.24 -19.87 -36.87
N THR A 331 2.92 -20.02 -36.77
CA THR A 331 1.98 -18.90 -36.61
C THR A 331 1.36 -18.89 -35.21
N LYS A 332 1.49 -17.79 -34.47
CA LYS A 332 0.85 -17.60 -33.16
C LYS A 332 0.35 -16.18 -32.98
N ASN A 333 -0.61 -16.00 -32.07
CA ASN A 333 -0.94 -14.68 -31.55
C ASN A 333 0.18 -14.25 -30.59
N ILE A 334 0.88 -13.17 -30.93
CA ILE A 334 2.02 -12.64 -30.20
C ILE A 334 1.72 -11.22 -29.77
N THR A 335 2.07 -10.92 -28.53
CA THR A 335 1.97 -9.57 -27.97
C THR A 335 3.29 -8.84 -28.13
N ILE A 336 3.23 -7.69 -28.78
CA ILE A 336 4.32 -6.73 -28.84
C ILE A 336 4.04 -5.55 -27.92
N ILE A 337 5.12 -4.91 -27.48
CA ILE A 337 5.09 -3.64 -26.75
C ILE A 337 5.71 -2.60 -27.68
N VAL A 338 4.97 -1.53 -27.95
CA VAL A 338 5.48 -0.40 -28.76
C VAL A 338 6.29 0.52 -27.84
N LEU A 339 7.51 0.84 -28.26
CA LEU A 339 8.51 1.52 -27.45
C LEU A 339 9.05 2.77 -28.18
N PRO A 340 9.56 3.77 -27.46
CA PRO A 340 10.31 4.87 -28.08
C PRO A 340 11.49 4.34 -28.88
N GLY A 341 11.91 5.09 -29.90
CA GLY A 341 13.11 4.74 -30.65
C GLY A 341 14.38 4.87 -29.82
N ARG A 342 15.43 4.15 -30.20
CA ARG A 342 16.75 4.20 -29.58
C ARG A 342 17.69 5.01 -30.45
N THR A 343 18.71 5.62 -29.84
CA THR A 343 19.80 6.30 -30.55
C THR A 343 20.77 5.32 -31.22
N LEU A 344 20.81 4.07 -30.75
CA LEU A 344 21.59 2.98 -31.31
C LEU A 344 20.88 1.63 -31.09
N TYR A 345 20.84 0.82 -32.13
CA TYR A 345 20.44 -0.58 -32.12
C TYR A 345 21.66 -1.43 -32.41
N THR A 346 22.06 -2.27 -31.47
CA THR A 346 23.22 -3.16 -31.64
C THR A 346 22.80 -4.45 -32.35
N ALA A 347 23.59 -4.90 -33.31
CA ALA A 347 23.43 -6.19 -33.98
C ALA A 347 23.72 -7.37 -33.04
N SER A 348 23.04 -8.49 -33.26
CA SER A 348 23.43 -9.80 -32.73
C SER A 348 23.04 -10.91 -33.68
N THR A 349 23.58 -12.10 -33.46
CA THR A 349 23.06 -13.33 -34.05
C THR A 349 22.41 -14.17 -32.96
N GLN A 350 21.10 -14.40 -33.06
CA GLN A 350 20.33 -15.23 -32.13
C GLN A 350 19.41 -16.17 -32.91
N ASN A 351 19.26 -17.40 -32.40
CA ASN A 351 18.35 -18.40 -32.95
C ASN A 351 18.51 -18.61 -34.48
N GLY A 352 19.75 -18.50 -34.97
CA GLY A 352 20.10 -18.68 -36.39
C GLY A 352 19.83 -17.47 -37.30
N ILE A 353 19.40 -16.34 -36.75
CA ILE A 353 19.13 -15.09 -37.48
C ILE A 353 20.12 -14.03 -37.03
N SER A 354 20.65 -13.23 -37.96
CA SER A 354 21.51 -12.09 -37.65
C SER A 354 20.75 -10.78 -37.86
N SER A 355 20.80 -9.89 -36.88
CA SER A 355 20.31 -8.52 -37.00
C SER A 355 21.41 -7.55 -37.42
N TYR A 356 21.03 -6.38 -37.90
CA TYR A 356 21.95 -5.29 -38.24
C TYR A 356 22.00 -4.24 -37.15
N SER A 357 23.15 -3.58 -37.03
CA SER A 357 23.26 -2.40 -36.18
C SER A 357 22.69 -1.21 -36.93
N TYR A 358 22.01 -0.32 -36.22
CA TYR A 358 21.45 0.89 -36.83
C TYR A 358 21.52 2.07 -35.86
N GLY A 359 21.59 3.28 -36.39
CA GLY A 359 21.59 4.50 -35.59
C GLY A 359 20.21 4.83 -35.04
N SER A 360 19.90 6.12 -34.91
CA SER A 360 18.67 6.55 -34.27
C SER A 360 17.42 6.21 -35.10
N TRP A 361 16.37 5.70 -34.44
CA TRP A 361 15.01 5.61 -34.99
C TRP A 361 14.05 6.38 -34.10
N SER A 362 12.86 6.73 -34.59
CA SER A 362 11.81 7.40 -33.80
C SER A 362 10.98 6.46 -32.91
N ARG A 363 10.96 5.15 -33.23
CA ARG A 363 10.13 4.11 -32.59
C ARG A 363 10.81 2.74 -32.62
N SER A 364 10.46 1.90 -31.66
CA SER A 364 10.87 0.49 -31.59
C SER A 364 9.74 -0.40 -31.09
N TYR A 365 9.97 -1.71 -31.09
CA TYR A 365 9.11 -2.67 -30.42
C TYR A 365 9.90 -3.79 -29.76
N SER A 366 9.30 -4.43 -28.77
CA SER A 366 9.80 -5.67 -28.16
C SER A 366 8.66 -6.68 -27.98
N PHE A 367 8.99 -7.92 -27.65
CA PHE A 367 8.01 -8.95 -27.33
C PHE A 367 7.91 -9.17 -25.81
N GLU A 368 6.75 -9.61 -25.32
CA GLU A 368 6.42 -9.64 -23.88
C GLU A 368 7.19 -10.69 -23.03
N ASN A 369 8.20 -11.42 -23.53
CA ASN A 369 8.84 -12.49 -22.75
C ASN A 369 10.33 -12.75 -23.07
N VAL A 370 11.16 -11.71 -23.21
CA VAL A 370 12.62 -11.91 -23.32
C VAL A 370 13.33 -11.43 -22.05
N THR A 371 14.00 -12.35 -21.36
CA THR A 371 14.99 -12.08 -20.32
C THR A 371 16.27 -11.53 -20.98
N PHE A 372 16.72 -10.35 -20.54
CA PHE A 372 17.85 -9.66 -21.13
C PHE A 372 19.17 -9.98 -20.41
N GLU A 373 20.21 -10.25 -21.20
CA GLU A 373 21.60 -9.99 -20.80
C GLU A 373 21.99 -8.54 -21.19
N SER A 374 22.90 -7.99 -20.40
CA SER A 374 23.14 -6.58 -20.07
C SER A 374 23.64 -5.63 -21.17
N ASN A 375 23.35 -4.34 -20.94
CA ASN A 375 24.02 -3.08 -21.37
C ASN A 375 23.32 -2.23 -22.45
N VAL A 376 22.57 -1.20 -22.03
CA VAL A 376 22.39 0.04 -22.82
C VAL A 376 22.50 1.26 -21.91
N THR A 377 23.32 2.21 -22.35
CA THR A 377 23.61 3.55 -21.83
C THR A 377 22.38 4.48 -21.77
N PRO A 378 22.45 5.61 -21.04
CA PRO A 378 21.27 6.24 -20.44
C PRO A 378 20.30 6.86 -21.45
N LEU A 379 19.01 6.72 -21.15
CA LEU A 379 17.92 7.40 -21.85
C LEU A 379 17.87 8.88 -21.41
N ASN A 380 18.09 9.78 -22.36
CA ASN A 380 17.82 11.22 -22.25
C ASN A 380 16.55 11.53 -23.09
N PHE A 381 15.61 12.33 -22.56
CA PHE A 381 14.33 12.64 -23.22
C PHE A 381 14.28 14.01 -23.90
N ALA A 382 15.40 14.72 -24.04
CA ALA A 382 15.45 16.01 -24.74
C ALA A 382 14.87 15.93 -26.16
N ASP A 383 15.10 14.82 -26.85
CA ASP A 383 14.63 14.57 -28.23
C ASP A 383 13.29 13.83 -28.31
N TYR A 384 12.65 13.52 -27.17
CA TYR A 384 11.34 12.89 -27.14
C TYR A 384 10.29 13.84 -27.75
N ASN A 385 9.51 13.41 -28.73
CA ASN A 385 8.51 14.25 -29.42
C ASN A 385 7.06 14.00 -28.95
N GLY A 386 6.87 13.49 -27.73
CA GLY A 386 5.55 13.27 -27.14
C GLY A 386 5.03 14.45 -26.33
N ASN A 387 3.76 14.34 -25.93
CA ASN A 387 3.01 15.41 -25.30
C ASN A 387 3.24 15.46 -23.78
N ILE A 388 3.04 16.64 -23.20
CA ILE A 388 2.96 16.79 -21.74
C ILE A 388 1.77 15.96 -21.22
N GLY A 389 2.00 15.17 -20.19
CA GLY A 389 1.03 14.28 -19.58
C GLY A 389 1.15 12.82 -20.03
N ASP A 390 1.99 12.52 -21.03
CA ASP A 390 2.28 11.14 -21.45
C ASP A 390 2.95 10.35 -20.33
N SER A 391 2.53 9.10 -20.13
CA SER A 391 3.23 8.13 -19.30
C SER A 391 4.01 7.15 -20.18
N LEU A 392 5.29 6.93 -19.85
CA LEU A 392 6.21 6.04 -20.55
C LEU A 392 6.59 4.89 -19.65
N TYR A 393 6.39 3.66 -20.11
CA TYR A 393 6.81 2.44 -19.40
C TYR A 393 8.10 1.91 -20.01
N LEU A 394 9.15 1.79 -19.20
CA LEU A 394 10.54 1.63 -19.65
C LEU A 394 11.25 0.58 -18.79
N SER A 395 12.05 -0.28 -19.40
CA SER A 395 13.00 -1.13 -18.67
C SER A 395 14.31 -0.37 -18.51
N VAL A 396 14.73 -0.13 -17.27
CA VAL A 396 15.89 0.72 -16.95
C VAL A 396 16.80 -0.01 -15.98
N THR A 397 18.10 0.00 -16.27
CA THR A 397 19.16 -0.45 -15.38
C THR A 397 19.77 0.76 -14.67
N GLY A 398 19.79 0.76 -13.34
CA GLY A 398 20.36 1.87 -12.56
C GLY A 398 21.85 2.06 -12.85
N ALA A 399 22.27 3.32 -13.02
CA ALA A 399 23.67 3.72 -13.21
C ALA A 399 23.98 4.98 -12.40
N MET A 400 25.22 5.13 -11.90
CA MET A 400 25.56 6.21 -10.94
C MET A 400 26.22 7.45 -11.56
N ASN A 401 26.61 7.40 -12.84
CA ASN A 401 27.51 8.41 -13.44
C ASN A 401 26.82 9.42 -14.36
N GLY A 402 25.50 9.39 -14.46
CA GLY A 402 24.73 10.30 -15.30
C GLY A 402 24.49 11.65 -14.67
N ARG A 403 24.24 12.66 -15.50
CA ARG A 403 23.95 14.03 -15.05
C ARG A 403 22.46 14.22 -14.89
N ILE A 404 22.03 14.73 -13.74
CA ILE A 404 20.62 14.97 -13.44
C ILE A 404 20.43 16.37 -12.85
N TYR A 405 19.30 16.99 -13.19
CA TYR A 405 18.92 18.31 -12.72
C TYR A 405 17.52 18.25 -12.09
N GLY A 406 17.40 18.59 -10.82
CA GLY A 406 16.15 18.50 -10.06
C GLY A 406 16.08 17.36 -9.05
N THR A 407 14.99 17.34 -8.29
CA THR A 407 14.71 16.37 -7.22
C THR A 407 13.29 15.86 -7.40
N ASN A 408 13.11 14.55 -7.55
CA ASN A 408 11.84 13.85 -7.85
C ASN A 408 11.16 14.23 -9.18
N ILE A 409 11.37 15.45 -9.66
CA ILE A 409 10.96 15.96 -10.95
C ILE A 409 12.22 16.53 -11.60
N TYR A 410 12.64 15.87 -12.67
CA TYR A 410 13.91 16.11 -13.34
C TYR A 410 13.66 16.83 -14.66
N THR A 411 14.59 17.66 -15.10
CA THR A 411 14.56 18.18 -16.48
C THR A 411 14.53 17.01 -17.45
N ASP A 412 13.86 17.16 -18.59
CA ASP A 412 13.74 16.05 -19.54
C ASP A 412 15.06 15.63 -20.20
N ASP A 413 16.10 16.45 -20.09
CA ASP A 413 17.47 16.12 -20.49
C ASP A 413 18.29 15.43 -19.40
N SER A 414 17.73 15.19 -18.22
CA SER A 414 18.36 14.44 -17.14
C SER A 414 18.50 12.95 -17.48
N ASP A 415 19.58 12.35 -17.00
CA ASP A 415 19.87 10.93 -17.12
C ASP A 415 18.85 10.08 -16.37
N LEU A 416 18.05 9.28 -17.09
CA LEU A 416 16.98 8.50 -16.49
C LEU A 416 17.46 7.46 -15.47
N ALA A 417 18.56 6.76 -15.77
CA ALA A 417 19.08 5.67 -14.94
C ALA A 417 19.61 6.22 -13.61
N THR A 418 20.31 7.34 -13.66
CA THR A 418 20.86 8.04 -12.50
C THR A 418 19.76 8.74 -11.71
N ALA A 419 18.77 9.32 -12.40
CA ALA A 419 17.59 9.89 -11.76
C ALA A 419 16.74 8.82 -11.07
N ALA A 420 16.71 7.58 -11.60
CA ALA A 420 15.99 6.47 -10.99
C ALA A 420 16.67 6.00 -9.70
N ILE A 421 18.01 5.98 -9.65
CA ILE A 421 18.74 5.75 -8.40
C ILE A 421 18.51 6.90 -7.43
N HIS A 422 18.71 8.15 -7.88
CA HIS A 422 18.48 9.33 -7.07
C HIS A 422 17.07 9.35 -6.47
N ALA A 423 16.03 9.01 -7.24
CA ALA A 423 14.65 8.92 -6.79
C ALA A 423 14.33 7.68 -5.93
N GLY A 424 15.29 6.76 -5.71
CA GLY A 424 15.09 5.53 -4.94
C GLY A 424 14.25 4.46 -5.66
N VAL A 425 14.08 4.59 -6.97
CA VAL A 425 13.32 3.64 -7.82
C VAL A 425 14.16 2.40 -8.15
N LEU A 426 15.48 2.59 -8.29
CA LEU A 426 16.45 1.54 -8.65
C LEU A 426 17.69 1.59 -7.74
N HIS A 427 18.33 0.45 -7.54
CA HIS A 427 19.73 0.40 -7.07
C HIS A 427 20.72 0.36 -8.24
N ASN A 428 22.01 0.63 -7.98
CA ASN A 428 23.05 0.54 -9.00
C ASN A 428 23.15 -0.87 -9.59
N GLY A 429 23.09 -0.98 -10.93
CA GLY A 429 23.08 -2.25 -11.65
C GLY A 429 21.74 -3.01 -11.63
N GLU A 430 20.75 -2.55 -10.85
CA GLU A 430 19.43 -3.17 -10.79
C GLU A 430 18.61 -2.80 -12.04
N THR A 431 17.98 -3.79 -12.66
CA THR A 431 17.09 -3.58 -13.83
C THR A 431 15.64 -3.83 -13.43
N LYS A 432 14.79 -2.80 -13.54
CA LYS A 432 13.32 -2.94 -13.38
C LYS A 432 12.58 -2.24 -14.51
N ASN A 433 11.33 -2.65 -14.71
CA ASN A 433 10.40 -1.89 -15.51
C ASN A 433 9.79 -0.78 -14.64
N ILE A 434 9.92 0.46 -15.09
CA ILE A 434 9.50 1.67 -14.39
C ILE A 434 8.58 2.49 -15.30
N THR A 435 7.65 3.22 -14.70
CA THR A 435 6.83 4.19 -15.43
C THR A 435 7.34 5.59 -15.12
N ILE A 436 7.47 6.45 -16.12
CA ILE A 436 7.67 7.90 -15.93
C ILE A 436 6.52 8.68 -16.56
N LYS A 437 6.26 9.87 -16.03
CA LYS A 437 5.32 10.83 -16.59
C LYS A 437 6.08 12.03 -17.13
N ILE A 438 5.76 12.44 -18.35
CA ILE A 438 6.24 13.66 -18.97
C ILE A 438 5.40 14.84 -18.46
N LEU A 439 6.06 15.89 -18.01
CA LEU A 439 5.45 17.05 -17.38
C LEU A 439 5.87 18.33 -18.12
N SER A 440 5.11 19.41 -17.93
CA SER A 440 5.57 20.74 -18.31
C SER A 440 6.90 21.06 -17.60
N GLY A 441 7.71 21.89 -18.24
CA GLY A 441 8.90 22.44 -17.64
C GLY A 441 8.61 23.35 -16.46
N ARG A 442 9.61 23.57 -15.61
CA ARG A 442 9.51 24.44 -14.43
C ARG A 442 10.38 25.67 -14.61
N SER A 443 10.04 26.73 -13.86
CA SER A 443 10.86 27.94 -13.75
C SER A 443 12.18 27.70 -13.01
N SER A 444 12.28 26.62 -12.24
CA SER A 444 13.49 26.21 -11.52
C SER A 444 13.44 24.75 -11.08
N TYR A 445 14.61 24.13 -10.92
CA TYR A 445 14.84 22.78 -10.42
C TYR A 445 15.87 22.86 -9.28
N ALA A 446 15.51 22.35 -8.09
CA ALA A 446 16.40 22.35 -6.94
C ALA A 446 17.36 21.15 -6.99
N ALA A 447 18.58 21.34 -6.49
CA ALA A 447 19.55 20.26 -6.27
C ALA A 447 19.24 19.53 -4.96
N SER A 448 19.56 18.24 -4.89
CA SER A 448 19.59 17.47 -3.64
C SER A 448 20.61 16.34 -3.71
N VAL A 449 20.90 15.74 -2.56
CA VAL A 449 21.58 14.45 -2.49
C VAL A 449 20.56 13.42 -2.00
N GLN A 450 20.31 12.38 -2.79
CA GLN A 450 19.41 11.28 -2.44
C GLN A 450 19.99 9.95 -2.95
N ASN A 451 19.88 8.90 -2.13
CA ASN A 451 20.37 7.56 -2.46
C ASN A 451 21.81 7.56 -3.01
N ASP A 452 22.68 8.32 -2.34
CA ASP A 452 24.10 8.51 -2.68
C ASP A 452 24.39 9.17 -4.04
N ILE A 453 23.37 9.72 -4.72
CA ILE A 453 23.49 10.49 -5.95
C ILE A 453 23.24 11.97 -5.67
N SER A 454 24.05 12.85 -6.25
CA SER A 454 23.84 14.31 -6.19
C SER A 454 23.21 14.82 -7.49
N SER A 455 22.10 15.55 -7.38
CA SER A 455 21.53 16.31 -8.51
C SER A 455 22.04 17.74 -8.53
N LEU A 456 21.92 18.38 -9.70
CA LEU A 456 22.25 19.80 -9.88
C LEU A 456 20.99 20.66 -9.90
N SER A 457 21.14 21.92 -9.52
CA SER A 457 20.08 22.90 -9.69
C SER A 457 20.06 23.41 -11.13
N TYR A 458 18.88 23.80 -11.61
CA TYR A 458 18.74 24.38 -12.94
C TYR A 458 17.63 25.43 -12.97
N GLY A 459 17.71 26.35 -13.93
CA GLY A 459 16.75 27.44 -14.10
C GLY A 459 15.49 27.02 -14.86
N LEU A 460 14.90 27.97 -15.58
CA LEU A 460 13.74 27.72 -16.44
C LEU A 460 14.09 26.67 -17.49
N TRP A 461 13.27 25.63 -17.57
CA TRP A 461 13.38 24.60 -18.59
C TRP A 461 12.01 24.30 -19.19
N LYS A 462 11.99 23.71 -20.40
CA LYS A 462 10.75 23.61 -21.19
C LYS A 462 9.90 22.39 -20.84
N ARG A 463 10.51 21.32 -20.34
CA ARG A 463 9.82 20.04 -20.08
C ARG A 463 10.50 19.22 -18.98
N SER A 464 9.76 18.39 -18.27
CA SER A 464 10.29 17.59 -17.16
C SER A 464 9.81 16.14 -17.25
N TYR A 465 10.37 15.25 -16.44
CA TYR A 465 9.75 13.96 -16.12
C TYR A 465 9.77 13.66 -14.61
N SER A 466 8.89 12.75 -14.21
CA SER A 466 8.85 12.16 -12.86
C SER A 466 8.55 10.67 -12.94
N PHE A 467 9.01 9.87 -11.99
CA PHE A 467 8.63 8.46 -11.93
C PHE A 467 7.20 8.29 -11.40
N GLU A 468 6.37 7.48 -12.05
CA GLU A 468 5.05 7.07 -11.56
C GLU A 468 5.21 5.80 -10.71
N ASN A 469 4.57 5.78 -9.53
CA ASN A 469 4.71 4.77 -8.47
C ASN A 469 6.11 4.70 -7.83
N ILE A 470 6.56 5.82 -7.24
CA ILE A 470 7.73 5.78 -6.36
C ILE A 470 7.31 5.23 -4.99
N THR A 471 7.70 4.00 -4.69
CA THR A 471 8.05 3.62 -3.31
C THR A 471 9.28 4.43 -2.93
N LEU A 472 9.08 5.58 -2.28
CA LEU A 472 10.17 6.41 -1.77
C LEU A 472 10.70 5.79 -0.45
N PRO A 473 12.01 5.88 -0.20
CA PRO A 473 12.61 5.39 1.03
C PRO A 473 12.06 6.12 2.26
N THR A 474 12.00 5.37 3.35
CA THR A 474 11.73 5.82 4.71
C THR A 474 12.80 6.81 5.17
N ASN A 475 12.63 8.10 4.88
CA ASN A 475 13.31 9.17 5.59
C ASN A 475 12.31 10.29 5.87
N ILE A 476 11.74 10.25 7.09
CA ILE A 476 10.97 11.34 7.67
C ILE A 476 11.99 12.28 8.30
N THR A 477 12.42 13.29 7.55
CA THR A 477 12.92 14.53 8.17
C THR A 477 11.77 15.53 8.18
N PRO A 478 11.69 16.42 9.19
CA PRO A 478 10.73 17.52 9.16
C PRO A 478 10.95 18.29 7.85
N VAL A 479 9.90 18.48 7.06
CA VAL A 479 9.95 19.39 5.92
C VAL A 479 10.20 20.77 6.50
N ASP A 480 11.44 21.26 6.45
CA ASP A 480 11.74 22.62 6.82
C ASP A 480 11.19 23.52 5.70
N LEU A 481 10.04 24.15 5.96
CA LEU A 481 9.43 25.07 5.01
C LEU A 481 10.23 26.38 4.92
N ALA A 482 11.26 26.61 5.74
CA ALA A 482 12.18 27.76 5.66
C ALA A 482 12.71 28.02 4.24
N ASP A 483 12.97 26.97 3.46
CA ASP A 483 13.58 27.04 2.12
C ASP A 483 12.68 27.63 1.01
N TYR A 484 11.40 27.93 1.30
CA TYR A 484 10.41 28.40 0.31
C TYR A 484 10.13 29.91 0.38
N ASN A 485 11.13 30.74 0.67
CA ASN A 485 10.98 32.20 0.69
C ASN A 485 10.50 32.72 -0.69
N GLY A 486 9.33 33.37 -0.72
CA GLY A 486 8.76 34.03 -1.92
C GLY A 486 7.63 33.31 -2.68
N LYS A 487 7.07 32.21 -2.16
CA LYS A 487 6.10 31.33 -2.88
C LYS A 487 4.66 31.38 -2.36
N ILE A 488 4.20 32.56 -1.89
CA ILE A 488 2.81 32.73 -1.40
C ILE A 488 1.82 32.41 -2.53
N GLY A 489 0.91 31.47 -2.28
CA GLY A 489 -0.11 31.02 -3.24
C GLY A 489 0.19 29.67 -3.90
N ASP A 490 1.44 29.20 -3.84
CA ASP A 490 1.84 27.91 -4.45
C ASP A 490 1.18 26.73 -3.75
N ILE A 491 0.87 25.70 -4.54
CA ILE A 491 0.37 24.42 -4.06
C ILE A 491 1.48 23.39 -4.17
N ILE A 492 1.79 22.73 -3.06
CA ILE A 492 2.88 21.76 -2.96
C ILE A 492 2.30 20.43 -2.49
N CYS A 493 2.68 19.33 -3.16
CA CYS A 493 2.22 17.99 -2.82
C CYS A 493 3.29 17.24 -2.05
N TYR A 494 2.89 16.58 -0.97
CA TYR A 494 3.75 15.75 -0.11
C TYR A 494 3.12 14.37 0.06
N LEU A 495 3.92 13.31 0.05
CA LEU A 495 3.51 12.01 0.57
C LEU A 495 3.85 12.01 2.06
N LEU A 496 2.84 12.09 2.92
CA LEU A 496 3.04 12.16 4.37
C LEU A 496 2.39 10.97 5.04
N ARG A 497 3.06 10.45 6.06
CA ARG A 497 2.47 9.55 7.06
C ARG A 497 2.03 10.37 8.26
N GLY A 498 0.76 10.29 8.63
CA GLY A 498 0.25 10.99 9.81
C GLY A 498 1.00 10.57 11.07
N THR A 499 1.38 11.53 11.91
CA THR A 499 2.06 11.30 13.20
C THR A 499 1.45 12.18 14.29
N VAL A 500 1.74 11.85 15.54
CA VAL A 500 1.49 12.71 16.70
C VAL A 500 2.71 13.56 17.08
N ASP A 501 3.86 13.31 16.44
CA ASP A 501 5.13 13.94 16.78
C ASP A 501 5.26 15.37 16.25
N GLY A 502 5.99 16.18 16.99
CA GLY A 502 6.33 17.55 16.61
C GLY A 502 5.26 18.57 16.93
N TYR A 503 5.69 19.81 17.15
CA TYR A 503 4.82 20.89 17.58
C TYR A 503 3.97 21.43 16.43
N ILE A 504 2.72 21.74 16.75
CA ILE A 504 1.73 22.31 15.83
C ILE A 504 1.41 23.70 16.34
N TYR A 505 1.56 24.74 15.52
CA TYR A 505 1.23 26.11 15.89
C TYR A 505 0.14 26.65 14.98
N GLY A 506 -1.04 26.91 15.55
CA GLY A 506 -2.23 27.31 14.81
C GLY A 506 -3.21 26.18 14.52
N THR A 507 -4.33 26.56 13.92
CA THR A 507 -5.47 25.68 13.67
C THR A 507 -6.02 25.96 12.28
N ASN A 508 -6.09 24.93 11.43
CA ASN A 508 -6.46 25.01 10.00
C ASN A 508 -5.53 25.86 9.10
N ILE A 509 -4.91 26.89 9.66
CA ILE A 509 -3.79 27.66 9.11
C ILE A 509 -2.66 27.51 10.12
N TYR A 510 -1.62 26.81 9.71
CA TYR A 510 -0.51 26.43 10.58
C TYR A 510 0.69 27.32 10.28
N ALA A 511 1.42 27.74 11.30
CA ALA A 511 2.71 28.38 11.08
C ALA A 511 3.59 27.43 10.30
N ASP A 512 4.36 27.94 9.36
CA ASP A 512 5.20 27.14 8.45
C ASP A 512 6.32 26.35 9.13
N PHE A 513 6.68 26.68 10.36
CA PHE A 513 7.58 25.88 11.19
C PHE A 513 6.85 24.79 12.00
N SER A 514 5.54 24.65 11.85
CA SER A 514 4.77 23.55 12.44
C SER A 514 5.12 22.23 11.76
N ASN A 515 5.11 21.14 12.52
CA ASN A 515 5.31 19.82 11.94
C ASN A 515 4.15 19.51 10.98
N LEU A 516 4.48 19.36 9.69
CA LEU A 516 3.50 19.22 8.62
C LEU A 516 2.65 17.94 8.74
N ALA A 517 3.24 16.83 9.20
CA ALA A 517 2.57 15.54 9.31
C ALA A 517 1.60 15.49 10.50
N SER A 518 2.00 16.01 11.66
CA SER A 518 1.09 16.13 12.81
C SER A 518 0.05 17.25 12.61
N SER A 519 0.40 18.33 11.89
CA SER A 519 -0.58 19.33 11.45
C SER A 519 -1.63 18.72 10.51
N ALA A 520 -1.25 17.75 9.65
CA ALA A 520 -2.18 17.05 8.77
C ALA A 520 -3.14 16.13 9.53
N VAL A 521 -2.65 15.48 10.59
CA VAL A 521 -3.49 14.70 11.51
C VAL A 521 -4.41 15.61 12.30
N HIS A 522 -3.88 16.68 12.88
CA HIS A 522 -4.68 17.69 13.59
C HIS A 522 -5.76 18.29 12.68
N ALA A 523 -5.45 18.57 11.42
CA ALA A 523 -6.43 19.04 10.43
C ALA A 523 -7.45 17.97 9.98
N GLY A 524 -7.27 16.69 10.33
CA GLY A 524 -8.14 15.59 9.89
C GLY A 524 -7.94 15.19 8.43
N VAL A 525 -6.82 15.59 7.83
CA VAL A 525 -6.44 15.26 6.45
C VAL A 525 -5.79 13.88 6.36
N LEU A 526 -5.14 13.47 7.46
CA LEU A 526 -4.55 12.15 7.64
C LEU A 526 -5.01 11.56 8.96
N HIS A 527 -5.18 10.24 9.00
CA HIS A 527 -5.20 9.51 10.26
C HIS A 527 -3.78 9.20 10.75
N ILE A 528 -3.61 8.95 12.05
CA ILE A 528 -2.31 8.54 12.61
C ILE A 528 -1.84 7.26 11.91
N GLY A 529 -0.61 7.27 11.40
CA GLY A 529 -0.03 6.16 10.65
C GLY A 529 -0.48 6.02 9.20
N GLU A 530 -1.50 6.77 8.77
CA GLU A 530 -2.01 6.78 7.39
C GLU A 530 -1.04 7.53 6.48
N THR A 531 -0.66 6.91 5.36
CA THR A 531 0.23 7.53 4.37
C THR A 531 -0.55 7.90 3.12
N LYS A 532 -0.65 9.19 2.80
CA LYS A 532 -1.30 9.67 1.56
C LYS A 532 -0.55 10.84 0.95
N ASN A 533 -0.75 11.01 -0.35
CA ASN A 533 -0.41 12.25 -1.03
C ASN A 533 -1.38 13.34 -0.55
N ILE A 534 -0.84 14.35 0.11
CA ILE A 534 -1.55 15.53 0.56
C ILE A 534 -1.04 16.74 -0.22
N SER A 535 -1.88 17.75 -0.39
CA SER A 535 -1.47 19.03 -0.97
C SER A 535 -1.61 20.11 0.08
N ILE A 536 -0.61 20.99 0.20
CA ILE A 536 -0.71 22.22 0.98
C ILE A 536 -0.65 23.43 0.08
N LYS A 537 -1.25 24.53 0.55
CA LYS A 537 -1.10 25.86 -0.03
C LYS A 537 -0.27 26.73 0.91
N ILE A 538 0.75 27.39 0.37
CA ILE A 538 1.56 28.36 1.11
C ILE A 538 0.80 29.69 1.19
N LEU A 539 0.74 30.28 2.37
CA LEU A 539 -0.06 31.46 2.69
C LEU A 539 0.81 32.56 3.36
N PRO A 540 0.36 33.83 3.34
CA PRO A 540 0.94 34.86 4.18
C PRO A 540 0.78 34.49 5.66
N GLY A 541 1.76 34.90 6.47
CA GLY A 541 1.70 34.68 7.90
C GLY A 541 0.57 35.46 8.58
N GLN A 542 0.23 35.02 9.79
CA GLN A 542 -0.87 35.59 10.58
C GLN A 542 -0.30 36.45 11.71
N SER A 543 -1.06 37.45 12.13
CA SER A 543 -0.76 38.22 13.35
C SER A 543 -0.94 37.40 14.62
N LEU A 544 -1.73 36.32 14.56
CA LEU A 544 -1.98 35.39 15.65
C LEU A 544 -2.36 34.01 15.08
N TYR A 545 -1.85 32.96 15.71
CA TYR A 545 -2.21 31.57 15.47
C TYR A 545 -2.86 31.05 16.76
N GLU A 546 -4.11 30.60 16.68
CA GLU A 546 -4.84 30.09 17.85
C GLU A 546 -4.58 28.59 18.07
N SER A 547 -4.51 28.17 19.33
CA SER A 547 -4.45 26.76 19.72
C SER A 547 -5.83 26.11 19.67
N SER A 548 -5.90 24.83 19.32
CA SER A 548 -7.10 24.01 19.48
C SER A 548 -6.74 22.55 19.75
N ILE A 549 -7.75 21.74 20.09
CA ILE A 549 -7.64 20.28 20.06
C ILE A 549 -8.51 19.78 18.91
N GLN A 550 -7.90 19.12 17.91
CA GLN A 550 -8.60 18.53 16.78
C GLN A 550 -8.02 17.14 16.47
N ASN A 551 -8.90 16.20 16.12
CA ASN A 551 -8.52 14.84 15.70
C ASN A 551 -7.54 14.13 16.66
N GLY A 552 -7.69 14.41 17.97
CA GLY A 552 -6.87 13.81 19.03
C GLY A 552 -5.52 14.48 19.28
N LEU A 553 -5.21 15.60 18.61
CA LEU A 553 -3.97 16.37 18.78
C LEU A 553 -4.24 17.79 19.27
N SER A 554 -3.31 18.33 20.06
CA SER A 554 -3.33 19.71 20.52
C SER A 554 -2.37 20.57 19.71
N SER A 555 -2.84 21.70 19.19
CA SER A 555 -1.97 22.77 18.69
C SER A 555 -1.70 23.83 19.77
N LEU A 556 -0.64 24.60 19.57
CA LEU A 556 -0.21 25.70 20.42
C LEU A 556 -0.56 27.03 19.76
N SER A 557 -0.80 28.05 20.59
CA SER A 557 -0.96 29.41 20.11
C SER A 557 0.41 30.03 19.84
N TYR A 558 0.48 30.91 18.85
CA TYR A 558 1.70 31.64 18.53
C TYR A 558 1.36 33.05 18.05
N GLY A 559 2.24 34.00 18.37
CA GLY A 559 2.08 35.40 17.97
C GLY A 559 2.30 35.63 16.47
N HIS A 560 2.55 36.89 16.11
CA HIS A 560 2.77 37.26 14.72
C HIS A 560 3.93 36.45 14.10
N TRP A 561 3.66 35.84 12.96
CA TRP A 561 4.66 35.18 12.14
C TRP A 561 4.46 35.52 10.66
N THR A 562 5.50 35.36 9.85
CA THR A 562 5.54 35.91 8.49
C THR A 562 5.02 34.97 7.41
N ARG A 563 4.80 33.68 7.72
CA ARG A 563 4.32 32.67 6.74
C ARG A 563 3.47 31.56 7.37
N SER A 564 2.59 30.96 6.59
CA SER A 564 1.77 29.82 7.03
C SER A 564 1.45 28.85 5.89
N PHE A 565 0.83 27.73 6.23
CA PHE A 565 0.25 26.82 5.25
C PHE A 565 -1.15 26.33 5.66
N SER A 566 -1.92 25.85 4.69
CA SER A 566 -3.14 25.09 4.91
C SER A 566 -3.20 23.88 3.99
N PHE A 567 -3.93 22.82 4.39
CA PHE A 567 -4.12 21.64 3.54
C PHE A 567 -5.25 21.86 2.53
N LYS A 568 -5.06 21.37 1.31
CA LYS A 568 -6.07 21.37 0.24
C LYS A 568 -6.89 20.08 0.34
N ASN A 569 -8.21 20.20 0.28
CA ASN A 569 -9.22 19.12 0.44
C ASN A 569 -9.45 18.64 1.90
N VAL A 570 -9.36 19.51 2.89
CA VAL A 570 -9.88 19.17 4.23
C VAL A 570 -11.40 19.21 4.19
N LYS A 571 -12.04 18.04 4.09
CA LYS A 571 -13.44 17.87 4.46
C LYS A 571 -13.46 17.93 5.99
N ILE A 572 -13.56 19.14 6.53
CA ILE A 572 -13.67 19.39 7.98
C ILE A 572 -14.84 18.53 8.48
N ILE A 573 -14.68 17.67 9.47
CA ILE A 573 -15.82 17.12 10.22
C ILE A 573 -15.61 17.61 11.64
N SER A 574 -16.18 18.76 12.01
CA SER A 574 -16.28 19.09 13.43
C SER A 574 -17.45 18.28 14.02
N ASN A 575 -17.19 17.58 15.13
CA ASN A 575 -18.20 16.80 15.85
C ASN A 575 -19.27 17.69 16.53
N ILE A 576 -19.12 19.01 16.47
CA ILE A 576 -20.12 20.00 16.89
C ILE A 576 -20.21 21.02 15.76
N ALA A 577 -21.36 21.09 15.09
CA ALA A 577 -21.63 22.12 14.10
C ALA A 577 -21.69 23.50 14.79
N PRO A 578 -21.05 24.54 14.25
CA PRO A 578 -21.21 25.89 14.77
C PRO A 578 -22.65 26.37 14.52
N VAL A 579 -23.08 27.39 15.27
CA VAL A 579 -24.40 28.00 15.06
C VAL A 579 -24.51 28.58 13.65
N ASN A 580 -23.45 29.22 13.16
CA ASN A 580 -23.31 29.74 11.81
C ASN A 580 -21.82 29.75 11.38
N LEU A 581 -21.52 30.28 10.21
CA LEU A 581 -20.17 30.33 9.61
C LEU A 581 -19.55 31.74 9.61
N ALA A 582 -20.07 32.68 10.41
CA ALA A 582 -19.61 34.07 10.41
C ALA A 582 -18.11 34.21 10.75
N ASN A 583 -17.54 33.26 11.50
CA ASN A 583 -16.13 33.26 11.89
C ASN A 583 -15.21 32.51 10.89
N TYR A 584 -15.70 32.12 9.71
CA TYR A 584 -14.93 31.35 8.72
C TYR A 584 -14.25 32.26 7.67
N ASP A 585 -13.55 33.30 8.15
CA ASP A 585 -12.81 34.28 7.33
C ASP A 585 -11.70 33.68 6.47
N GLY A 586 -11.66 34.10 5.20
CA GLY A 586 -10.68 33.62 4.20
C GLY A 586 -10.91 32.19 3.67
N LYS A 587 -12.06 31.56 3.96
CA LYS A 587 -12.37 30.16 3.59
C LYS A 587 -13.25 30.00 2.35
N ILE A 588 -13.33 31.02 1.48
CA ILE A 588 -14.15 30.97 0.26
C ILE A 588 -13.66 29.85 -0.67
N GLY A 589 -14.58 28.96 -1.06
CA GLY A 589 -14.32 27.79 -1.89
C GLY A 589 -14.13 26.49 -1.10
N ASP A 590 -13.95 26.57 0.23
CA ASP A 590 -13.75 25.41 1.08
C ASP A 590 -15.04 24.58 1.19
N ILE A 591 -14.87 23.26 1.28
CA ILE A 591 -15.95 22.28 1.47
C ILE A 591 -15.81 21.70 2.88
N ILE A 592 -16.85 21.87 3.69
CA ILE A 592 -16.83 21.65 5.13
C ILE A 592 -17.99 20.73 5.48
N SER A 593 -17.78 19.76 6.36
CA SER A 593 -18.80 18.85 6.86
C SER A 593 -19.03 19.00 8.37
N PHE A 594 -20.25 18.70 8.80
CA PHE A 594 -20.63 18.80 10.20
C PHE A 594 -21.54 17.65 10.57
N LYS A 595 -21.40 17.10 11.77
CA LYS A 595 -22.49 16.35 12.38
C LYS A 595 -23.48 17.37 12.94
N LEU A 596 -24.67 17.45 12.35
CA LEU A 596 -25.65 18.49 12.63
C LEU A 596 -27.02 17.86 12.94
N THR A 597 -27.68 18.39 13.97
CA THR A 597 -29.07 18.08 14.31
C THR A 597 -29.97 19.20 13.80
N GLY A 598 -31.01 18.86 13.04
CA GLY A 598 -31.93 19.85 12.48
C GLY A 598 -32.75 20.58 13.55
N ALA A 599 -32.90 21.90 13.43
CA ALA A 599 -33.68 22.74 14.34
C ALA A 599 -34.42 23.84 13.59
N ILE A 600 -35.56 24.29 14.10
CA ILE A 600 -36.40 25.34 13.46
C ILE A 600 -36.26 26.73 14.10
N TYR A 601 -35.30 26.89 15.03
CA TYR A 601 -35.09 28.13 15.77
C TYR A 601 -33.76 28.77 15.37
N GLY A 602 -33.82 29.98 14.81
CA GLY A 602 -32.66 30.76 14.37
C GLY A 602 -32.97 31.60 13.14
N TYR A 603 -32.33 32.77 13.02
CA TYR A 603 -32.48 33.61 11.84
C TYR A 603 -31.69 33.03 10.67
N ILE A 604 -32.31 33.04 9.49
CA ILE A 604 -31.70 32.61 8.24
C ILE A 604 -32.04 33.61 7.14
N TYR A 605 -31.08 33.87 6.25
CA TYR A 605 -31.21 34.82 5.15
C TYR A 605 -30.82 34.16 3.83
N GLY A 606 -31.71 34.21 2.85
CA GLY A 606 -31.52 33.57 1.54
C GLY A 606 -32.21 32.22 1.35
N THR A 607 -32.01 31.63 0.17
CA THR A 607 -32.60 30.35 -0.24
C THR A 607 -31.62 29.59 -1.13
N ASN A 608 -31.38 28.31 -0.86
CA ASN A 608 -30.31 27.46 -1.44
C ASN A 608 -28.86 27.93 -1.21
N ILE A 609 -28.64 29.25 -1.22
CA ILE A 609 -27.42 29.93 -0.85
C ILE A 609 -27.79 30.90 0.27
N TYR A 610 -27.15 30.73 1.42
CA TYR A 610 -27.45 31.46 2.64
C TYR A 610 -26.30 32.38 3.01
N THR A 611 -26.59 33.52 3.64
CA THR A 611 -25.53 34.33 4.25
C THR A 611 -24.82 33.49 5.31
N ASP A 612 -23.51 33.69 5.46
CA ASP A 612 -22.69 32.88 6.36
C ASP A 612 -22.99 33.10 7.85
N ASP A 613 -23.70 34.15 8.22
CA ASP A 613 -24.23 34.37 9.56
C ASP A 613 -25.59 33.68 9.82
N SER A 614 -26.18 33.04 8.81
CA SER A 614 -27.42 32.26 8.95
C SER A 614 -27.25 31.03 9.83
N ASN A 615 -28.28 30.69 10.62
CA ASN A 615 -28.25 29.51 11.49
C ASN A 615 -28.17 28.21 10.67
N LEU A 616 -27.13 27.42 10.90
CA LEU A 616 -26.81 26.24 10.10
C LEU A 616 -27.83 25.11 10.27
N ALA A 617 -28.33 24.88 11.49
CA ALA A 617 -29.36 23.89 11.78
C ALA A 617 -30.69 24.24 11.09
N THR A 618 -31.07 25.52 11.13
CA THR A 618 -32.31 26.02 10.55
C THR A 618 -32.27 26.10 9.03
N THR A 619 -31.13 26.46 8.45
CA THR A 619 -30.94 26.39 6.99
C THR A 619 -30.94 24.97 6.46
N ALA A 620 -30.43 23.98 7.22
CA ALA A 620 -30.48 22.57 6.82
C ALA A 620 -31.91 22.02 6.78
N VAL A 621 -32.77 22.41 7.74
CA VAL A 621 -34.20 22.07 7.72
C VAL A 621 -34.91 22.82 6.59
N HIS A 622 -34.68 24.12 6.46
CA HIS A 622 -35.25 24.93 5.36
C HIS A 622 -34.91 24.33 3.99
N ALA A 623 -33.65 23.92 3.77
CA ALA A 623 -33.20 23.29 2.52
C ALA A 623 -33.72 21.85 2.31
N GLY A 624 -34.37 21.24 3.30
CA GLY A 624 -34.87 19.87 3.22
C GLY A 624 -33.79 18.80 3.36
N ILE A 625 -32.60 19.16 3.86
CA ILE A 625 -31.48 18.24 4.06
C ILE A 625 -31.67 17.43 5.35
N LEU A 626 -32.30 18.03 6.37
CA LEU A 626 -32.60 17.41 7.66
C LEU A 626 -34.06 17.62 8.06
N HIS A 627 -34.65 16.62 8.73
CA HIS A 627 -35.83 16.82 9.55
C HIS A 627 -35.48 17.41 10.93
N VAL A 628 -36.47 17.94 11.65
CA VAL A 628 -36.30 18.40 13.04
C VAL A 628 -35.86 17.23 13.91
N ASP A 629 -34.86 17.46 14.78
CA ASP A 629 -34.21 16.47 15.65
C ASP A 629 -33.44 15.34 14.93
N GLU A 630 -33.45 15.33 13.60
CA GLU A 630 -32.66 14.38 12.81
C GLU A 630 -31.18 14.80 12.80
N THR A 631 -30.29 13.86 13.10
CA THR A 631 -28.84 14.08 13.13
C THR A 631 -28.16 13.34 11.99
N LYS A 632 -27.51 14.06 11.08
CA LYS A 632 -26.67 13.48 10.02
C LYS A 632 -25.37 14.26 9.82
N ASN A 633 -24.45 13.65 9.10
CA ASN A 633 -23.28 14.35 8.57
C ASN A 633 -23.69 15.14 7.33
N ILE A 634 -23.71 16.46 7.43
CA ILE A 634 -23.99 17.36 6.30
C ILE A 634 -22.67 17.83 5.67
N THR A 635 -22.71 18.23 4.40
CA THR A 635 -21.58 18.86 3.72
C THR A 635 -22.05 20.19 3.13
N ILE A 636 -21.23 21.22 3.29
CA ILE A 636 -21.47 22.56 2.77
C ILE A 636 -20.25 23.04 2.00
N LYS A 637 -20.45 24.03 1.15
CA LYS A 637 -19.39 24.78 0.48
C LYS A 637 -19.52 26.25 0.81
N ILE A 638 -18.43 26.88 1.23
CA ILE A 638 -18.37 28.33 1.43
C ILE A 638 -18.18 29.01 0.06
N LEU A 639 -18.94 30.06 -0.17
CA LEU A 639 -19.01 30.79 -1.42
C LEU A 639 -18.74 32.29 -1.19
N PRO A 640 -18.34 33.05 -2.21
CA PRO A 640 -18.40 34.51 -2.16
C PRO A 640 -19.81 34.98 -1.82
N GLY A 641 -19.94 36.14 -1.17
CA GLY A 641 -21.24 36.73 -0.91
C GLY A 641 -21.92 37.21 -2.20
N GLN A 642 -23.24 37.34 -2.14
CA GLN A 642 -24.06 37.82 -3.26
C GLN A 642 -24.45 39.28 -3.05
N SER A 643 -24.86 39.94 -4.14
CA SER A 643 -25.41 41.29 -4.09
C SER A 643 -26.81 41.35 -3.46
N SER A 644 -27.51 40.22 -3.39
CA SER A 644 -28.85 40.07 -2.81
C SER A 644 -29.15 38.60 -2.49
N TYR A 645 -30.01 38.37 -1.50
CA TYR A 645 -30.48 37.05 -1.07
C TYR A 645 -32.00 37.07 -0.98
N ASP A 646 -32.67 36.15 -1.69
CA ASP A 646 -34.12 36.08 -1.73
C ASP A 646 -34.71 35.31 -0.54
N ALA A 647 -35.84 35.78 -0.03
CA ALA A 647 -36.60 35.10 1.02
C ALA A 647 -37.44 33.96 0.43
N SER A 648 -37.62 32.88 1.18
CA SER A 648 -38.57 31.81 0.81
C SER A 648 -39.09 31.07 2.03
N THR A 649 -40.19 30.33 1.86
CA THR A 649 -40.67 29.39 2.87
C THR A 649 -40.57 27.98 2.32
N HIS A 650 -39.72 27.15 2.95
CA HIS A 650 -39.56 25.73 2.63
C HIS A 650 -39.50 24.92 3.91
N ASN A 651 -40.09 23.70 3.88
CA ASN A 651 -40.09 22.77 5.01
C ASN A 651 -40.57 23.40 6.34
N ASN A 652 -41.60 24.24 6.26
CA ASN A 652 -42.19 25.00 7.37
C ASN A 652 -41.24 25.98 8.09
N VAL A 653 -40.10 26.31 7.48
CA VAL A 653 -39.18 27.35 7.91
C VAL A 653 -39.25 28.50 6.91
N THR A 654 -39.26 29.75 7.38
CA THR A 654 -39.24 30.94 6.51
C THR A 654 -37.90 31.65 6.64
N SER A 655 -37.22 31.89 5.53
CA SER A 655 -36.03 32.73 5.47
C SER A 655 -36.39 34.19 5.19
N TYR A 656 -35.46 35.09 5.52
CA TYR A 656 -35.59 36.52 5.24
C TYR A 656 -34.77 36.90 4.00
N SER A 657 -35.20 37.94 3.30
CA SER A 657 -34.36 38.53 2.26
C SER A 657 -33.27 39.39 2.88
N TYR A 658 -32.14 39.50 2.18
CA TYR A 658 -31.05 40.37 2.60
C TYR A 658 -30.34 41.01 1.41
N GLY A 659 -29.71 42.16 1.66
CA GLY A 659 -28.95 42.90 0.65
C GLY A 659 -27.57 42.28 0.37
N SER A 660 -26.64 43.11 -0.10
CA SER A 660 -25.29 42.64 -0.37
C SER A 660 -24.59 42.18 0.90
N TRP A 661 -23.97 41.00 0.82
CA TRP A 661 -23.18 40.43 1.91
C TRP A 661 -21.84 39.92 1.40
N THR A 662 -20.88 39.72 2.30
CA THR A 662 -19.48 39.45 1.93
C THR A 662 -19.20 37.97 1.69
N ARG A 663 -19.98 37.06 2.29
CA ARG A 663 -19.80 35.60 2.17
C ARG A 663 -21.12 34.84 2.16
N SER A 664 -21.13 33.63 1.61
CA SER A 664 -22.28 32.74 1.69
C SER A 664 -21.87 31.29 1.84
N TYR A 665 -22.85 30.41 2.04
CA TYR A 665 -22.64 28.97 1.91
C TYR A 665 -23.83 28.28 1.25
N THR A 666 -23.59 27.09 0.74
CA THR A 666 -24.61 26.19 0.19
C THR A 666 -24.38 24.75 0.64
N PHE A 667 -25.43 23.94 0.70
CA PHE A 667 -25.33 22.51 0.99
C PHE A 667 -24.94 21.73 -0.28
N MET A 668 -24.23 20.61 -0.10
CA MET A 668 -23.72 19.75 -1.18
C MET A 668 -24.37 18.38 -1.24
#